data_AF-A0A7I8DJJ7-F1
#
_entry.id   AF-A0A7I8DJJ7-F1
#
_cell.length_a   1.000
_cell.length_b   1.000
_cell.length_c   1.000
_cell.angle_alpha   90.00
_cell.angle_beta   90.00
_cell.angle_gamma   90.00
#
_symmetry.space_group_name_H-M   'P 1'
#
loop_
_entity.id
_entity.type
_entity.pdbx_description
1 polymer ?
#
loop_
_entity_poly.entity_id
_entity_poly.type
_entity_poly.pdbx_seq_one_letter_code
_entity_poly.pdbx_strand_id
1 'polypeptide(L)'
;MGKRKHIIAILLIVAIIFTGTGTSSVQTVKATKADGKEEGKGLRETYLSMGDIADTDYERYLDKYQGELYQGEDITYTADDMQMDNKIVGESSEVQVKVNVKQTALYVLSFDYQTLGDNLLSTNISLEVNGEYPYDELKRIFLGDTWIPGTIEYDRYGNECLPMPTKIKEWKKAYIHDTAYLYSEPMLLYLKAGENNLTFKANEGSIELGNLYLEEKEKIPEDSGKKADGEELLTKEAEDMTSKNSPNIRSTAEFNTDVTPYNPKLKVLNQVAEESFKTGGTSITYEVEVKKDGYYNLAFDYRQSTKSGFSSYRNIYIDGKIPSASYENAAFPYSKKFTRLLTGNTEGNAVFLNKGKHTITLLVSLDKVRYAIKILNIVAKEMNNLALEINKITGGNSDKYRDFDLEPYGFDIKNKLLNWADTLDKVHEKLSALNPEENNIAEISQLTVASSNLRKLAKKPNDLPKKLNLFSYGNSSTRQNVNNVIEKLSVGQLGLDKIFLYQEDAKFPKKPGIFQKLSLTVRRLFASFTTQDYAPSYKKENDTLNIWVARPRQYLEIMQRMADTEFTKKYGINVNLSIVPDQQKLILANASGKAPDAAVGISSGYVYDLALRGALENMRQYDNFKEVGKRFAPGMLIPGVCDNGVYAVPETFNFYVLFYRTDIMDSLGLKVPDTMEEVRKMLPQLERMGLGFNTHVANNLVKGYNTTTPFIFQNGGKLMESGSTQIDLETPGVLKGLKELTENFTIYDMKYEVLSFYQAFRDGRMPIGTSDYATFNLLTNAAPELSDSWDIAPYPGVKDEDGNVLRYTSGAAESCVVFKKNDSNEAAWKFIDWWTSTEVQTEFAFTLQSTLGNEYLWNSANLEAIKASPWNSKFKDTIVNQISWTYEAPRVPGGYIIERELGNVLVQVVTQNANLRSAVDSAQKKINRELARKLEEFGYVDKNGNKIKDLIVPDVQMVEEWLK
;
A
#
# COMPACT_ATOMS: atom_id res chain seq x y z
N MET A 1 -42.21 -15.39 30.55
CA MET A 1 -42.35 -14.53 29.34
C MET A 1 -41.14 -14.53 28.38
N GLY A 2 -39.96 -15.06 28.73
CA GLY A 2 -38.76 -15.03 27.86
C GLY A 2 -38.78 -15.93 26.62
N LYS A 3 -39.33 -17.17 26.70
CA LYS A 3 -39.35 -18.13 25.59
C LYS A 3 -40.22 -17.71 24.39
N ARG A 4 -41.35 -17.01 24.63
CA ARG A 4 -42.23 -16.50 23.55
C ARG A 4 -41.61 -15.33 22.79
N LYS A 5 -40.84 -14.46 23.44
CA LYS A 5 -40.13 -13.36 22.76
C LYS A 5 -39.00 -13.87 21.84
N HIS A 6 -38.31 -14.95 22.23
CA HIS A 6 -37.29 -15.58 21.38
C HIS A 6 -37.90 -16.26 20.14
N ILE A 7 -39.04 -16.94 20.27
CA ILE A 7 -39.71 -17.58 19.13
C ILE A 7 -40.26 -16.53 18.15
N ILE A 8 -40.79 -15.41 18.66
CA ILE A 8 -41.27 -14.29 17.82
C ILE A 8 -40.10 -13.57 17.12
N ALA A 9 -38.95 -13.42 17.79
CA ALA A 9 -37.74 -12.88 17.16
C ALA A 9 -37.19 -13.81 16.05
N ILE A 10 -37.20 -15.12 16.27
CA ILE A 10 -36.82 -16.13 15.25
C ILE A 10 -37.79 -16.09 14.07
N LEU A 11 -39.10 -15.98 14.30
CA LEU A 11 -40.11 -15.87 13.23
C LEU A 11 -40.01 -14.57 12.44
N LEU A 12 -39.67 -13.45 13.10
CA LEU A 12 -39.40 -12.16 12.44
C LEU A 12 -38.10 -12.20 11.60
N ILE A 13 -37.06 -12.89 12.07
CA ILE A 13 -35.83 -13.11 11.30
C ILE A 13 -36.10 -14.00 10.08
N VAL A 14 -36.92 -15.06 10.23
CA VAL A 14 -37.34 -15.91 9.11
C VAL A 14 -38.19 -15.13 8.09
N ALA A 15 -39.03 -14.20 8.53
CA ALA A 15 -39.82 -13.34 7.64
C ALA A 15 -38.96 -12.30 6.88
N ILE A 16 -37.88 -11.80 7.48
CA ILE A 16 -36.90 -10.91 6.81
C ILE A 16 -36.02 -11.68 5.81
N ILE A 17 -35.77 -12.97 6.01
CA ILE A 17 -35.02 -13.81 5.07
C ILE A 17 -35.81 -14.05 3.76
N PHE A 18 -37.15 -14.03 3.81
CA PHE A 18 -37.99 -14.26 2.63
C PHE A 18 -37.94 -13.14 1.58
N THR A 19 -37.46 -11.93 1.92
CA THR A 19 -37.36 -10.81 0.96
C THR A 19 -36.05 -10.78 0.16
N GLY A 20 -35.11 -11.70 0.41
CA GLY A 20 -33.77 -11.70 -0.22
C GLY A 20 -33.49 -12.80 -1.25
N THR A 21 -34.46 -13.64 -1.60
CA THR A 21 -34.24 -14.81 -2.50
C THR A 21 -34.42 -14.46 -3.98
N GLY A 22 -33.48 -13.69 -4.53
CA GLY A 22 -33.38 -13.48 -5.98
C GLY A 22 -32.73 -14.67 -6.69
N THR A 23 -33.40 -15.20 -7.71
CA THR A 23 -32.89 -16.19 -8.67
C THR A 23 -31.63 -15.68 -9.37
N SER A 24 -30.59 -16.53 -9.48
CA SER A 24 -29.38 -16.22 -10.24
C SER A 24 -29.61 -16.45 -11.74
N SER A 25 -29.29 -15.46 -12.57
CA SER A 25 -29.31 -15.55 -14.03
C SER A 25 -27.99 -16.17 -14.54
N VAL A 26 -28.08 -16.96 -15.61
CA VAL A 26 -26.90 -17.33 -16.41
C VAL A 26 -26.59 -16.15 -17.33
N GLN A 27 -25.34 -15.71 -17.37
CA GLN A 27 -24.91 -14.68 -18.31
C GLN A 27 -24.14 -15.33 -19.46
N THR A 28 -24.64 -15.13 -20.67
CA THR A 28 -23.92 -15.38 -21.92
C THR A 28 -23.35 -14.06 -22.40
N VAL A 29 -22.03 -13.95 -22.47
CA VAL A 29 -21.36 -12.83 -23.13
C VAL A 29 -21.38 -13.13 -24.63
N LYS A 30 -22.01 -12.26 -25.41
CA LYS A 30 -21.80 -12.24 -26.87
C LYS A 30 -20.37 -11.76 -27.10
N ALA A 31 -19.62 -12.47 -27.94
CA ALA A 31 -18.38 -11.94 -28.49
C ALA A 31 -18.69 -10.57 -29.09
N THR A 32 -18.12 -9.51 -28.53
CA THR A 32 -18.15 -8.19 -29.15
C THR A 32 -17.23 -8.28 -30.36
N LYS A 33 -17.79 -8.64 -31.53
CA LYS A 33 -17.16 -8.30 -32.80
C LYS A 33 -17.00 -6.79 -32.79
N ALA A 34 -15.77 -6.31 -32.67
CA ALA A 34 -15.44 -4.93 -32.97
C ALA A 34 -15.50 -4.72 -34.49
N ASP A 35 -16.65 -5.04 -35.11
CA ASP A 35 -16.95 -4.73 -36.50
C ASP A 35 -18.08 -3.70 -36.50
N GLY A 36 -17.69 -2.45 -36.21
CA GLY A 36 -18.51 -1.28 -36.43
C GLY A 36 -17.66 -0.26 -37.17
N LYS A 37 -17.99 0.01 -38.43
CA LYS A 37 -17.45 1.15 -39.19
C LYS A 37 -17.51 2.40 -38.31
N GLU A 38 -16.37 2.87 -37.80
CA GLU A 38 -16.29 4.10 -37.01
C GLU A 38 -16.34 5.31 -37.93
N GLU A 39 -17.37 6.14 -37.80
CA GLU A 39 -17.27 7.55 -38.15
C GLU A 39 -16.55 8.29 -37.00
N GLY A 40 -15.26 8.60 -37.19
CA GLY A 40 -14.44 9.37 -36.24
C GLY A 40 -13.13 8.70 -35.83
N LYS A 41 -12.18 9.47 -35.27
CA LYS A 41 -10.91 8.96 -34.71
C LYS A 41 -11.18 8.09 -33.46
N GLY A 42 -10.58 6.91 -33.33
CA GLY A 42 -10.62 6.08 -32.12
C GLY A 42 -9.83 6.70 -30.94
N LEU A 43 -9.79 6.01 -29.79
CA LEU A 43 -9.03 6.51 -28.62
C LEU A 43 -7.53 6.53 -28.87
N ARG A 44 -6.97 5.58 -29.63
CA ARG A 44 -5.55 5.58 -29.98
C ARG A 44 -5.17 6.83 -30.79
N GLU A 45 -5.94 7.15 -31.82
CA GLU A 45 -5.69 8.33 -32.67
C GLU A 45 -5.94 9.62 -31.89
N THR A 46 -6.84 9.60 -30.91
CA THR A 46 -7.05 10.73 -29.98
C THR A 46 -5.82 10.94 -29.12
N TYR A 47 -5.35 9.87 -28.47
CA TYR A 47 -4.13 9.86 -27.68
C TYR A 47 -2.96 10.45 -28.48
N LEU A 48 -2.62 9.84 -29.62
CA LEU A 48 -1.50 10.27 -30.47
C LEU A 48 -1.59 11.73 -30.99
N SER A 49 -2.79 12.31 -31.01
CA SER A 49 -2.99 13.72 -31.40
C SER A 49 -2.77 14.72 -30.26
N MET A 50 -2.56 14.26 -29.02
CA MET A 50 -2.33 15.11 -27.86
C MET A 50 -0.89 15.67 -27.88
N GLY A 51 -0.73 16.93 -27.45
CA GLY A 51 0.53 17.65 -27.51
C GLY A 51 1.58 17.21 -26.48
N ASP A 52 1.15 16.67 -25.33
CA ASP A 52 2.00 16.38 -24.17
C ASP A 52 2.53 14.94 -24.10
N ILE A 53 2.46 14.17 -25.19
CA ILE A 53 3.09 12.85 -25.25
C ILE A 53 4.60 13.02 -25.48
N ALA A 54 5.41 12.51 -24.55
CA ALA A 54 6.88 12.52 -24.63
C ALA A 54 7.40 11.73 -25.83
N ASP A 55 8.56 12.11 -26.36
CA ASP A 55 9.23 11.38 -27.45
C ASP A 55 9.64 9.94 -27.06
N THR A 56 9.77 9.70 -25.75
CA THR A 56 10.04 8.39 -25.13
C THR A 56 8.78 7.53 -24.94
N ASP A 57 7.60 7.98 -25.35
CA ASP A 57 6.38 7.15 -25.27
C ASP A 57 6.42 6.01 -26.28
N TYR A 58 6.01 4.83 -25.82
CA TYR A 58 6.01 3.62 -26.64
C TYR A 58 5.17 3.73 -27.92
N GLU A 59 4.04 4.43 -27.94
CA GLU A 59 3.24 4.57 -29.17
C GLU A 59 3.92 5.47 -30.20
N ARG A 60 4.59 6.54 -29.76
CA ARG A 60 5.42 7.37 -30.65
C ARG A 60 6.60 6.58 -31.19
N TYR A 61 7.22 5.77 -30.33
CA TYR A 61 8.29 4.87 -30.72
C TYR A 61 7.83 3.87 -31.79
N LEU A 62 6.66 3.25 -31.63
CA LEU A 62 6.09 2.37 -32.66
C LEU A 62 5.77 3.11 -33.96
N ASP A 63 5.13 4.29 -33.90
CA ASP A 63 4.81 5.08 -35.09
C ASP A 63 6.08 5.52 -35.86
N LYS A 64 7.20 5.75 -35.16
CA LYS A 64 8.49 6.09 -35.77
C LYS A 64 9.08 4.95 -36.61
N TYR A 65 8.85 3.70 -36.22
CA TYR A 65 9.42 2.50 -36.87
C TYR A 65 8.34 1.60 -37.49
N GLN A 66 7.15 2.15 -37.76
CA GLN A 66 6.04 1.40 -38.36
C GLN A 66 6.46 0.73 -39.67
N GLY A 67 6.12 -0.55 -39.82
CA GLY A 67 6.38 -1.34 -41.02
C GLY A 67 7.71 -2.12 -41.02
N GLU A 68 8.58 -1.90 -40.04
CA GLU A 68 9.84 -2.64 -39.88
C GLU A 68 9.69 -3.89 -38.99
N LEU A 69 8.53 -4.59 -39.01
CA LEU A 69 8.36 -5.80 -38.19
C LEU A 69 9.26 -6.94 -38.68
N TYR A 70 9.93 -7.62 -37.75
CA TYR A 70 10.68 -8.82 -38.07
C TYR A 70 9.73 -9.93 -38.56
N GLN A 71 10.14 -10.62 -39.62
CA GLN A 71 9.48 -11.79 -40.18
C GLN A 71 10.57 -12.80 -40.52
N GLY A 72 10.62 -13.91 -39.80
CA GLY A 72 11.69 -14.88 -39.93
C GLY A 72 11.66 -15.95 -38.84
N GLU A 73 12.65 -16.84 -38.90
CA GLU A 73 12.85 -17.86 -37.87
C GLU A 73 13.37 -17.23 -36.57
N ASP A 74 12.99 -17.80 -35.43
CA ASP A 74 13.43 -17.35 -34.11
C ASP A 74 14.96 -17.34 -34.01
N ILE A 75 15.53 -16.20 -33.62
CA ILE A 75 16.97 -16.05 -33.41
C ILE A 75 17.26 -16.33 -31.93
N THR A 76 17.99 -17.41 -31.64
CA THR A 76 18.38 -17.77 -30.28
C THR A 76 19.84 -17.44 -30.03
N TYR A 77 20.12 -16.73 -28.93
CA TYR A 77 21.45 -16.55 -28.37
C TYR A 77 21.55 -17.37 -27.10
N THR A 78 22.41 -18.39 -27.10
CA THR A 78 22.54 -19.28 -25.93
C THR A 78 23.38 -18.62 -24.84
N ALA A 79 23.08 -18.92 -23.57
CA ALA A 79 23.78 -18.35 -22.43
C ALA A 79 25.30 -18.60 -22.42
N ASP A 80 25.77 -19.62 -23.15
CA ASP A 80 27.20 -19.96 -23.23
C ASP A 80 27.88 -19.32 -24.45
N ASP A 81 27.13 -19.00 -25.50
CA ASP A 81 27.65 -18.30 -26.69
C ASP A 81 27.61 -16.77 -26.52
N MET A 82 26.78 -16.26 -25.61
CA MET A 82 26.71 -14.84 -25.30
C MET A 82 27.95 -14.39 -24.53
N GLN A 83 28.62 -13.35 -25.04
CA GLN A 83 29.69 -12.66 -24.33
C GLN A 83 29.10 -11.86 -23.18
N MET A 84 28.92 -12.52 -22.03
CA MET A 84 28.45 -11.92 -20.78
C MET A 84 29.61 -11.78 -19.80
N ASP A 85 29.78 -10.60 -19.23
CA ASP A 85 30.78 -10.36 -18.17
C ASP A 85 30.39 -11.09 -16.86
N ASN A 86 29.09 -11.34 -16.66
CA ASN A 86 28.50 -12.12 -15.59
C ASN A 86 27.09 -12.58 -16.03
N LYS A 87 26.55 -13.67 -15.46
CA LYS A 87 25.15 -14.10 -15.67
C LYS A 87 24.18 -13.50 -14.64
N ILE A 88 24.69 -12.98 -13.53
CA ILE A 88 23.87 -12.42 -12.44
C ILE A 88 23.62 -10.94 -12.67
N VAL A 89 22.35 -10.58 -12.82
CA VAL A 89 21.85 -9.21 -12.80
C VAL A 89 21.38 -8.92 -11.37
N GLY A 90 22.09 -8.04 -10.66
CA GLY A 90 21.84 -7.73 -9.24
C GLY A 90 21.81 -6.23 -8.99
N GLU A 91 21.41 -5.81 -7.78
CA GLU A 91 21.21 -4.38 -7.47
C GLU A 91 22.49 -3.54 -7.61
N SER A 92 23.67 -4.17 -7.53
CA SER A 92 24.98 -3.55 -7.70
C SER A 92 25.74 -4.03 -8.94
N SER A 93 25.11 -4.76 -9.87
CA SER A 93 25.77 -5.31 -11.05
C SER A 93 24.89 -5.28 -12.30
N GLU A 94 25.47 -4.85 -13.41
CA GLU A 94 24.84 -4.90 -14.73
C GLU A 94 25.39 -6.08 -15.55
N VAL A 95 24.58 -6.57 -16.49
CA VAL A 95 25.00 -7.57 -17.48
C VAL A 95 24.80 -6.99 -18.86
N GLN A 96 25.87 -6.96 -19.65
CA GLN A 96 25.82 -6.54 -21.05
C GLN A 96 25.83 -7.75 -21.96
N VAL A 97 25.00 -7.71 -23.00
CA VAL A 97 24.86 -8.77 -23.99
C VAL A 97 24.92 -8.18 -25.40
N LYS A 98 25.84 -8.68 -26.21
CA LYS A 98 25.93 -8.31 -27.62
C LYS A 98 25.09 -9.25 -28.48
N VAL A 99 24.14 -8.68 -29.22
CA VAL A 99 23.32 -9.41 -30.19
C VAL A 99 23.61 -8.90 -31.61
N ASN A 100 23.72 -9.81 -32.57
CA ASN A 100 24.01 -9.47 -33.97
C ASN A 100 22.87 -9.91 -34.88
N VAL A 101 22.09 -8.94 -35.36
CA VAL A 101 20.90 -9.20 -36.18
C VAL A 101 21.18 -8.92 -37.65
N LYS A 102 20.62 -9.75 -38.54
CA LYS A 102 20.82 -9.60 -40.00
C LYS A 102 19.93 -8.51 -40.61
N GLN A 103 18.79 -8.23 -40.00
CA GLN A 103 17.78 -7.31 -40.49
C GLN A 103 17.58 -6.19 -39.47
N THR A 104 17.48 -4.96 -39.95
CA THR A 104 16.98 -3.84 -39.14
C THR A 104 15.47 -4.00 -39.03
N ALA A 105 14.97 -4.21 -37.81
CA ALA A 105 13.55 -4.48 -37.56
C ALA A 105 13.16 -4.28 -36.09
N LEU A 106 11.84 -4.24 -35.85
CA LEU A 106 11.17 -4.42 -34.56
C LEU A 106 11.02 -5.92 -34.29
N TYR A 107 11.63 -6.39 -33.21
CA TYR A 107 11.60 -7.77 -32.73
C TYR A 107 10.77 -7.88 -31.45
N VAL A 108 10.19 -9.05 -31.21
CA VAL A 108 9.79 -9.44 -29.85
C VAL A 108 11.06 -9.97 -29.17
N LEU A 109 11.49 -9.32 -28.08
CA LEU A 109 12.57 -9.83 -27.25
C LEU A 109 11.99 -10.62 -26.08
N SER A 110 12.47 -11.83 -25.91
CA SER A 110 12.22 -12.66 -24.74
C SER A 110 13.51 -13.30 -24.23
N PHE A 111 13.53 -13.71 -22.97
CA PHE A 111 14.73 -14.26 -22.34
C PHE A 111 14.43 -15.23 -21.22
N ASP A 112 15.29 -16.23 -21.06
CA ASP A 112 15.23 -17.12 -19.92
C ASP A 112 15.83 -16.44 -18.69
N TYR A 113 15.22 -16.63 -17.53
CA TYR A 113 15.73 -16.15 -16.27
C TYR A 113 15.33 -17.06 -15.11
N GLN A 114 16.06 -16.95 -14.01
CA GLN A 114 15.68 -17.50 -12.71
C GLN A 114 15.81 -16.40 -11.66
N THR A 115 14.79 -16.20 -10.82
CA THR A 115 14.91 -15.23 -9.71
C THR A 115 15.75 -15.79 -8.58
N LEU A 116 16.61 -14.93 -8.02
CA LEU A 116 17.52 -15.24 -6.92
C LEU A 116 16.96 -14.63 -5.63
N GLY A 117 16.99 -15.41 -4.54
CA GLY A 117 16.44 -15.01 -3.23
C GLY A 117 14.94 -15.27 -3.06
N ASP A 118 14.44 -15.01 -1.85
CA ASP A 118 13.06 -15.32 -1.42
C ASP A 118 12.24 -14.04 -1.17
N ASN A 119 12.63 -12.93 -1.81
CA ASN A 119 12.00 -11.62 -1.65
C ASN A 119 10.53 -11.67 -2.06
N LEU A 120 9.67 -11.02 -1.26
CA LEU A 120 8.23 -10.89 -1.51
C LEU A 120 7.92 -9.86 -2.61
N LEU A 121 8.71 -8.80 -2.69
CA LEU A 121 8.57 -7.77 -3.73
C LEU A 121 8.95 -8.36 -5.09
N SER A 122 8.16 -8.00 -6.11
CA SER A 122 8.39 -8.45 -7.47
C SER A 122 9.76 -7.98 -7.97
N THR A 123 10.57 -8.94 -8.39
CA THR A 123 11.85 -8.67 -9.04
C THR A 123 11.60 -7.84 -10.29
N ASN A 124 12.36 -6.76 -10.47
CA ASN A 124 12.25 -5.94 -11.67
C ASN A 124 13.61 -5.43 -12.10
N ILE A 125 13.77 -5.33 -13.42
CA ILE A 125 15.01 -4.98 -14.10
C ILE A 125 14.80 -3.79 -15.02
N SER A 126 15.88 -3.15 -15.45
CA SER A 126 15.86 -2.21 -16.57
C SER A 126 16.63 -2.79 -17.76
N LEU A 127 16.30 -2.34 -18.96
CA LEU A 127 16.95 -2.73 -20.21
C LEU A 127 17.33 -1.50 -21.03
N GLU A 128 18.62 -1.28 -21.22
CA GLU A 128 19.14 -0.29 -22.17
C GLU A 128 19.51 -0.96 -23.49
N VAL A 129 19.25 -0.27 -24.60
CA VAL A 129 19.68 -0.67 -25.94
C VAL A 129 20.67 0.35 -26.45
N ASN A 130 21.90 -0.09 -26.72
CA ASN A 130 23.01 0.76 -27.16
C ASN A 130 23.24 1.97 -26.22
N GLY A 131 23.04 1.78 -24.92
CA GLY A 131 23.28 2.78 -23.87
C GLY A 131 22.13 3.77 -23.62
N GLU A 132 20.97 3.58 -24.27
CA GLU A 132 19.79 4.42 -24.08
C GLU A 132 18.57 3.58 -23.71
N TYR A 133 17.53 4.20 -23.14
CA TYR A 133 16.21 3.59 -22.98
C TYR A 133 15.33 3.98 -24.19
N PRO A 134 15.03 3.05 -25.13
CA PRO A 134 14.20 3.34 -26.29
C PRO A 134 12.83 3.98 -25.97
N TYR A 135 12.24 3.57 -24.85
CA TYR A 135 10.99 4.09 -24.30
C TYR A 135 10.96 3.88 -22.78
N ASP A 136 10.10 4.64 -22.08
CA ASP A 136 10.10 4.74 -20.61
C ASP A 136 9.85 3.40 -19.89
N GLU A 137 9.05 2.51 -20.47
CA GLU A 137 8.72 1.22 -19.88
C GLU A 137 9.96 0.29 -19.73
N LEU A 138 11.03 0.50 -20.49
CA LEU A 138 12.27 -0.28 -20.35
C LEU A 138 13.11 0.12 -19.13
N LYS A 139 12.80 1.23 -18.47
CA LYS A 139 13.41 1.58 -17.17
C LYS A 139 12.98 0.60 -16.08
N ARG A 140 11.85 -0.08 -16.24
CA ARG A 140 11.31 -1.00 -15.24
C ARG A 140 10.43 -2.09 -15.86
N ILE A 141 10.98 -3.29 -15.96
CA ILE A 141 10.33 -4.50 -16.44
C ILE A 141 10.11 -5.41 -15.23
N PHE A 142 8.85 -5.65 -14.86
CA PHE A 142 8.51 -6.60 -13.81
C PHE A 142 8.64 -8.04 -14.30
N LEU A 143 9.34 -8.86 -13.53
CA LEU A 143 9.50 -10.28 -13.79
C LEU A 143 8.52 -11.07 -12.92
N GLY A 144 7.77 -11.96 -13.56
CA GLY A 144 6.76 -12.76 -12.88
C GLY A 144 7.39 -13.88 -12.06
N ASP A 145 7.44 -13.73 -10.74
CA ASP A 145 7.77 -14.83 -9.83
C ASP A 145 6.78 -15.99 -9.93
N THR A 146 7.14 -17.19 -9.48
CA THR A 146 6.19 -18.31 -9.33
C THR A 146 6.01 -18.60 -7.86
N TRP A 147 4.76 -18.60 -7.41
CA TRP A 147 4.36 -18.90 -6.05
C TRP A 147 3.41 -20.10 -6.05
N ILE A 148 3.72 -21.09 -5.22
CA ILE A 148 2.85 -22.24 -4.97
C ILE A 148 2.08 -21.97 -3.66
N PRO A 149 0.75 -22.17 -3.60
CA PRO A 149 0.01 -22.08 -2.35
C PRO A 149 0.55 -23.07 -1.29
N GLY A 150 0.57 -22.64 -0.04
CA GLY A 150 0.96 -23.52 1.07
C GLY A 150 -0.11 -24.57 1.40
N THR A 151 0.20 -25.46 2.34
CA THR A 151 -0.76 -26.45 2.84
C THR A 151 -1.73 -25.80 3.81
N ILE A 152 -3.04 -26.06 3.68
CA ILE A 152 -4.08 -25.53 4.58
C ILE A 152 -3.74 -25.86 6.03
N GLU A 153 -3.73 -24.83 6.86
CA GLU A 153 -3.56 -24.94 8.31
C GLU A 153 -4.89 -24.65 9.01
N TYR A 154 -5.02 -25.09 10.26
CA TYR A 154 -6.23 -24.90 11.06
C TYR A 154 -5.91 -24.12 12.33
N ASP A 155 -6.74 -23.13 12.66
CA ASP A 155 -6.67 -22.49 13.97
C ASP A 155 -7.18 -23.44 15.08
N ARG A 156 -6.98 -23.04 16.34
CA ARG A 156 -7.47 -23.77 17.52
C ARG A 156 -8.98 -24.00 17.57
N TYR A 157 -9.76 -23.29 16.74
CA TYR A 157 -11.21 -23.44 16.62
C TYR A 157 -11.61 -24.35 15.45
N GLY A 158 -10.64 -24.84 14.67
CA GLY A 158 -10.83 -25.67 13.49
C GLY A 158 -11.20 -24.88 12.23
N ASN A 159 -11.03 -23.56 12.23
CA ASN A 159 -11.17 -22.75 11.02
C ASN A 159 -9.95 -22.92 10.14
N GLU A 160 -10.15 -22.96 8.82
CA GLU A 160 -9.03 -22.90 7.88
C GLU A 160 -8.38 -21.52 7.90
N CYS A 161 -7.06 -21.53 8.00
CA CYS A 161 -6.21 -20.35 7.89
C CYS A 161 -5.63 -20.26 6.48
N LEU A 162 -5.43 -19.02 6.00
CA LEU A 162 -4.71 -18.83 4.75
C LEU A 162 -3.27 -19.33 4.92
N PRO A 163 -2.83 -20.30 4.10
CA PRO A 163 -1.47 -20.81 4.19
C PRO A 163 -0.50 -19.88 3.47
N MET A 164 0.74 -19.86 3.96
CA MET A 164 1.82 -19.04 3.40
C MET A 164 2.25 -19.60 2.04
N PRO A 165 2.26 -18.79 0.98
CA PRO A 165 2.76 -19.25 -0.31
C PRO A 165 4.28 -19.39 -0.29
N THR A 166 4.80 -20.36 -1.05
CA THR A 166 6.24 -20.57 -1.21
C THR A 166 6.68 -20.11 -2.59
N LYS A 167 7.74 -19.29 -2.65
CA LYS A 167 8.38 -18.89 -3.90
C LYS A 167 9.19 -20.05 -4.46
N ILE A 168 9.03 -20.34 -5.74
CA ILE A 168 9.79 -21.40 -6.42
C ILE A 168 10.85 -20.77 -7.33
N LYS A 169 12.07 -21.29 -7.23
CA LYS A 169 13.19 -20.92 -8.08
C LYS A 169 13.20 -21.86 -9.29
N GLU A 170 12.70 -21.38 -10.41
CA GLU A 170 12.65 -22.12 -11.67
C GLU A 170 13.11 -21.23 -12.83
N TRP A 171 13.61 -21.86 -13.89
CA TRP A 171 13.91 -21.17 -15.14
C TRP A 171 12.61 -20.88 -15.88
N LYS A 172 12.43 -19.62 -16.29
CA LYS A 172 11.23 -19.15 -16.98
C LYS A 172 11.63 -18.28 -18.16
N LYS A 173 10.80 -18.28 -19.20
CA LYS A 173 10.90 -17.32 -20.29
C LYS A 173 10.09 -16.05 -19.95
N ALA A 174 10.74 -14.90 -19.95
CA ALA A 174 10.12 -13.59 -19.79
C ALA A 174 9.93 -12.90 -21.15
N TYR A 175 8.82 -12.17 -21.26
CA TYR A 175 8.56 -11.21 -22.32
C TYR A 175 8.57 -9.81 -21.71
N ILE A 176 8.92 -8.81 -22.52
CA ILE A 176 8.88 -7.41 -22.10
C ILE A 176 7.43 -6.92 -22.15
N HIS A 177 6.90 -6.48 -21.01
CA HIS A 177 5.60 -5.83 -20.90
C HIS A 177 5.75 -4.50 -20.16
N ASP A 178 4.78 -3.60 -20.35
CA ASP A 178 4.74 -2.36 -19.58
C ASP A 178 4.48 -2.63 -18.10
N THR A 179 4.98 -1.74 -17.25
CA THR A 179 4.91 -1.83 -15.78
C THR A 179 3.51 -2.10 -15.24
N ALA A 180 2.48 -1.54 -15.87
CA ALA A 180 1.08 -1.68 -15.45
C ALA A 180 0.32 -2.77 -16.22
N TYR A 181 0.97 -3.48 -17.16
CA TYR A 181 0.36 -4.43 -18.09
C TYR A 181 -0.89 -3.86 -18.77
N LEU A 182 -0.79 -2.60 -19.21
CA LEU A 182 -1.75 -1.97 -20.10
C LEU A 182 -1.71 -2.57 -21.50
N TYR A 183 -0.62 -3.21 -21.91
CA TYR A 183 -0.50 -3.95 -23.17
C TYR A 183 -0.59 -5.46 -22.89
N SER A 184 -1.54 -6.13 -23.55
CA SER A 184 -1.65 -7.60 -23.49
C SER A 184 -0.51 -8.30 -24.23
N GLU A 185 0.01 -7.68 -25.27
CA GLU A 185 1.09 -8.20 -26.11
C GLU A 185 2.46 -7.75 -25.60
N PRO A 186 3.53 -8.52 -25.86
CA PRO A 186 4.89 -8.07 -25.60
C PRO A 186 5.23 -6.77 -26.34
N MET A 187 6.02 -5.92 -25.69
CA MET A 187 6.54 -4.69 -26.29
C MET A 187 7.66 -5.00 -27.28
N LEU A 188 7.73 -4.22 -28.36
CA LEU A 188 8.66 -4.43 -29.46
C LEU A 188 9.97 -3.67 -29.26
N LEU A 189 11.06 -4.26 -29.73
CA LEU A 189 12.41 -3.72 -29.63
C LEU A 189 13.04 -3.51 -31.01
N TYR A 190 13.51 -2.30 -31.29
CA TYR A 190 14.08 -1.91 -32.56
C TYR A 190 15.58 -2.19 -32.53
N LEU A 191 16.05 -3.07 -33.40
CA LEU A 191 17.45 -3.42 -33.52
C LEU A 191 17.93 -3.13 -34.94
N LYS A 192 19.13 -2.56 -35.06
CA LYS A 192 19.76 -2.27 -36.36
C LYS A 192 20.53 -3.50 -36.83
N ALA A 193 20.54 -3.75 -38.14
CA ALA A 193 21.40 -4.78 -38.72
C ALA A 193 22.86 -4.59 -38.28
N GLY A 194 23.48 -5.67 -37.82
CA GLY A 194 24.78 -5.67 -37.15
C GLY A 194 24.68 -5.85 -35.64
N GLU A 195 25.74 -5.45 -34.94
CA GLU A 195 25.88 -5.58 -33.49
C GLU A 195 25.02 -4.52 -32.75
N ASN A 196 24.27 -4.96 -31.74
CA ASN A 196 23.54 -4.13 -30.79
C ASN A 196 23.91 -4.59 -29.37
N ASN A 197 24.06 -3.64 -28.44
CA ASN A 197 24.36 -3.93 -27.05
C ASN A 197 23.08 -3.83 -26.20
N LEU A 198 22.78 -4.86 -25.42
CA LEU A 198 21.66 -4.92 -24.48
C LEU A 198 22.21 -4.93 -23.06
N THR A 199 21.88 -3.93 -22.25
CA THR A 199 22.36 -3.83 -20.85
C THR A 199 21.21 -4.05 -19.88
N PHE A 200 21.29 -5.11 -19.08
CA PHE A 200 20.32 -5.45 -18.04
C PHE A 200 20.82 -4.99 -16.66
N LYS A 201 19.97 -4.33 -15.89
CA LYS A 201 20.27 -3.87 -14.51
C LYS A 201 19.15 -4.28 -13.56
N ALA A 202 19.45 -4.72 -12.35
CA ALA A 202 18.40 -5.01 -11.36
C ALA A 202 18.03 -3.73 -10.62
N ASN A 203 16.74 -3.42 -10.57
CA ASN A 203 16.21 -2.31 -9.76
C ASN A 203 15.75 -2.80 -8.38
N GLU A 204 15.31 -4.05 -8.29
CA GLU A 204 14.88 -4.74 -7.06
C GLU A 204 15.07 -6.24 -7.24
N GLY A 205 15.70 -6.88 -6.25
CA GLY A 205 15.98 -8.32 -6.30
C GLY A 205 17.14 -8.64 -7.25
N SER A 206 17.27 -9.91 -7.61
CA SER A 206 18.34 -10.36 -8.51
C SER A 206 17.87 -11.52 -9.36
N ILE A 207 18.43 -11.65 -10.56
CA ILE A 207 18.17 -12.77 -11.46
C ILE A 207 19.46 -13.38 -11.99
N GLU A 208 19.39 -14.65 -12.34
CA GLU A 208 20.33 -15.26 -13.28
C GLU A 208 19.72 -15.20 -14.68
N LEU A 209 20.45 -14.61 -15.62
CA LEU A 209 20.04 -14.45 -17.02
C LEU A 209 20.48 -15.68 -17.83
N GLY A 210 19.56 -16.23 -18.62
CA GLY A 210 19.74 -17.38 -19.48
C GLY A 210 19.79 -16.98 -20.95
N ASN A 211 19.20 -17.80 -21.82
CA ASN A 211 19.17 -17.56 -23.27
C ASN A 211 18.35 -16.31 -23.62
N LEU A 212 18.70 -15.64 -24.72
CA LEU A 212 17.88 -14.59 -25.33
C LEU A 212 17.26 -15.09 -26.63
N TYR A 213 16.05 -14.64 -26.93
CA TYR A 213 15.32 -14.96 -28.14
C TYR A 213 14.82 -13.67 -28.80
N LEU A 214 15.02 -13.56 -30.10
CA LEU A 214 14.40 -12.53 -30.93
C LEU A 214 13.43 -13.21 -31.88
N GLU A 215 12.16 -12.87 -31.75
CA GLU A 215 11.04 -13.58 -32.36
C GLU A 215 10.21 -12.60 -33.21
N GLU A 216 9.44 -13.15 -34.15
CA GLU A 216 8.38 -12.37 -34.80
C GLU A 216 7.19 -12.18 -33.86
N LYS A 217 6.34 -11.19 -34.16
CA LYS A 217 5.12 -10.95 -33.38
C LYS A 217 4.12 -12.11 -33.61
N GLU A 218 3.81 -12.85 -32.55
CA GLU A 218 2.82 -13.94 -32.60
C GLU A 218 1.43 -13.42 -33.00
N LYS A 219 0.74 -14.16 -33.88
CA LYS A 219 -0.64 -13.86 -34.29
C LYS A 219 -1.59 -14.76 -33.51
N ILE A 220 -2.51 -14.14 -32.78
CA ILE A 220 -3.57 -14.87 -32.07
C ILE A 220 -4.50 -15.52 -33.12
N PRO A 221 -4.79 -16.83 -33.01
CA PRO A 221 -5.69 -17.50 -33.93
C PRO A 221 -7.10 -16.90 -33.92
N GLU A 222 -7.77 -16.93 -35.07
CA GLU A 222 -9.19 -16.63 -35.12
C GLU A 222 -10.00 -17.71 -34.38
N ASP A 223 -11.21 -17.32 -33.99
CA ASP A 223 -12.18 -18.20 -33.36
C ASP A 223 -12.55 -19.39 -34.26
N SER A 224 -12.49 -20.60 -33.70
CA SER A 224 -12.54 -21.84 -34.48
C SER A 224 -13.92 -22.16 -35.08
N GLY A 225 -15.00 -21.60 -34.52
CA GLY A 225 -16.38 -21.97 -34.86
C GLY A 225 -16.77 -23.41 -34.48
N LYS A 226 -15.88 -24.15 -33.79
CA LYS A 226 -16.09 -25.53 -33.34
C LYS A 226 -16.86 -25.62 -32.03
N LYS A 227 -17.77 -26.57 -31.99
CA LYS A 227 -18.55 -26.94 -30.82
C LYS A 227 -17.85 -28.02 -30.00
N ALA A 228 -18.12 -28.02 -28.70
CA ALA A 228 -17.64 -29.04 -27.78
C ALA A 228 -18.71 -30.15 -27.63
N ASP A 229 -18.93 -30.96 -28.67
CA ASP A 229 -19.96 -32.01 -28.62
C ASP A 229 -19.62 -33.10 -27.58
N GLY A 230 -20.61 -33.51 -26.78
CA GLY A 230 -20.48 -34.54 -25.75
C GLY A 230 -20.96 -34.10 -24.36
N GLU A 231 -20.73 -34.94 -23.35
CA GLU A 231 -21.28 -34.75 -21.99
C GLU A 231 -20.22 -34.63 -20.88
N GLU A 232 -18.93 -34.61 -21.22
CA GLU A 232 -17.85 -34.53 -20.24
C GLU A 232 -17.86 -33.19 -19.49
N LEU A 233 -17.63 -33.26 -18.18
CA LEU A 233 -17.52 -32.11 -17.29
C LEU A 233 -16.37 -32.32 -16.30
N LEU A 234 -15.38 -31.44 -16.36
CA LEU A 234 -14.34 -31.32 -15.36
C LEU A 234 -14.63 -30.07 -14.54
N THR A 235 -14.50 -30.17 -13.22
CA THR A 235 -14.68 -29.07 -12.28
C THR A 235 -13.42 -28.91 -11.45
N LYS A 236 -12.95 -27.68 -11.33
CA LYS A 236 -11.83 -27.29 -10.48
C LYS A 236 -12.31 -26.20 -9.53
N GLU A 237 -12.15 -26.41 -8.23
CA GLU A 237 -12.41 -25.38 -7.22
C GLU A 237 -11.31 -24.30 -7.34
N ALA A 238 -11.70 -23.03 -7.31
CA ALA A 238 -10.80 -21.92 -7.64
C ALA A 238 -9.84 -21.56 -6.51
N GLU A 239 -10.15 -21.92 -5.26
CA GLU A 239 -9.21 -21.79 -4.15
C GLU A 239 -8.01 -22.74 -4.26
N ASP A 240 -8.15 -23.83 -5.01
CA ASP A 240 -7.13 -24.86 -5.25
C ASP A 240 -6.24 -24.50 -6.46
N MET A 241 -5.54 -23.37 -6.31
CA MET A 241 -4.62 -22.84 -7.32
C MET A 241 -3.38 -23.74 -7.47
N THR A 242 -2.93 -24.00 -8.69
CA THR A 242 -1.66 -24.74 -8.91
C THR A 242 -0.47 -23.84 -8.67
N SER A 243 -0.51 -22.63 -9.25
CA SER A 243 0.48 -21.59 -9.02
C SER A 243 -0.12 -20.22 -9.30
N LYS A 244 0.58 -19.18 -8.86
CA LYS A 244 0.24 -17.78 -9.06
C LYS A 244 1.52 -16.98 -9.23
N ASN A 245 1.48 -15.87 -9.95
CA ASN A 245 2.68 -15.05 -10.16
C ASN A 245 2.84 -13.89 -9.16
N SER A 246 1.90 -13.78 -8.22
CA SER A 246 1.95 -12.82 -7.13
C SER A 246 1.60 -13.52 -5.82
N PRO A 247 2.37 -13.27 -4.74
CA PRO A 247 2.08 -13.87 -3.44
C PRO A 247 0.75 -13.37 -2.86
N ASN A 248 0.33 -12.17 -3.27
CA ASN A 248 -0.87 -11.49 -2.75
C ASN A 248 -2.18 -12.10 -3.23
N ILE A 249 -2.19 -12.81 -4.37
CA ILE A 249 -3.38 -13.52 -4.83
C ILE A 249 -3.67 -14.65 -3.84
N ARG A 250 -4.88 -14.70 -3.28
CA ARG A 250 -5.18 -15.58 -2.17
C ARG A 250 -6.62 -16.07 -2.17
N SER A 251 -6.83 -17.16 -1.45
CA SER A 251 -8.16 -17.65 -1.14
C SER A 251 -8.74 -16.91 0.06
N THR A 252 -10.06 -16.84 0.16
CA THR A 252 -10.75 -16.33 1.35
C THR A 252 -11.96 -17.20 1.68
N ALA A 253 -12.42 -17.09 2.91
CA ALA A 253 -13.59 -17.81 3.40
C ALA A 253 -14.80 -16.88 3.43
N GLU A 254 -15.85 -17.24 2.70
CA GLU A 254 -17.14 -16.57 2.81
C GLU A 254 -18.23 -17.57 3.16
N PHE A 255 -19.01 -17.25 4.19
CA PHE A 255 -20.19 -18.02 4.56
C PHE A 255 -21.36 -17.75 3.60
N ASN A 256 -21.18 -18.16 2.35
CA ASN A 256 -22.13 -18.04 1.26
C ASN A 256 -22.52 -19.43 0.76
N THR A 257 -23.81 -19.77 0.85
CA THR A 257 -24.30 -21.09 0.45
C THR A 257 -24.24 -21.36 -1.05
N ASP A 258 -23.97 -20.34 -1.87
CA ASP A 258 -23.82 -20.47 -3.33
C ASP A 258 -22.38 -20.76 -3.78
N VAL A 259 -21.44 -20.82 -2.83
CA VAL A 259 -19.99 -20.99 -3.03
C VAL A 259 -19.58 -22.28 -2.34
N THR A 260 -18.61 -23.01 -2.89
CA THR A 260 -18.11 -24.24 -2.27
C THR A 260 -16.59 -24.25 -2.18
N PRO A 261 -16.02 -24.95 -1.19
CA PRO A 261 -16.67 -25.67 -0.08
C PRO A 261 -17.43 -24.75 0.91
N TYR A 262 -18.44 -25.31 1.60
CA TYR A 262 -19.24 -24.55 2.57
C TYR A 262 -19.39 -25.30 3.89
N ASN A 263 -19.09 -24.63 4.99
CA ASN A 263 -19.36 -25.10 6.34
C ASN A 263 -20.14 -24.03 7.12
N PRO A 264 -21.28 -24.37 7.76
CA PRO A 264 -22.08 -23.39 8.49
C PRO A 264 -21.47 -22.99 9.85
N LYS A 265 -20.46 -23.71 10.35
CA LYS A 265 -19.83 -23.48 11.66
C LYS A 265 -18.40 -22.97 11.53
N LEU A 266 -17.60 -23.58 10.66
CA LEU A 266 -16.17 -23.30 10.50
C LEU A 266 -15.95 -22.41 9.27
N LYS A 267 -14.99 -21.49 9.35
CA LYS A 267 -14.49 -20.81 8.14
C LYS A 267 -13.72 -21.83 7.30
N VAL A 268 -14.06 -21.92 6.03
CA VAL A 268 -13.41 -22.78 5.03
C VAL A 268 -13.11 -21.90 3.83
N LEU A 269 -11.89 -21.95 3.32
CA LEU A 269 -11.47 -21.21 2.14
C LEU A 269 -12.24 -21.75 0.93
N ASN A 270 -12.90 -20.88 0.19
CA ASN A 270 -13.86 -21.33 -0.83
C ASN A 270 -13.99 -20.42 -2.06
N GLN A 271 -13.12 -19.44 -2.17
CA GLN A 271 -13.05 -18.59 -3.34
C GLN A 271 -11.69 -17.91 -3.39
N VAL A 272 -11.28 -17.48 -4.59
CA VAL A 272 -10.25 -16.45 -4.76
C VAL A 272 -10.83 -15.11 -4.32
N ALA A 273 -10.11 -14.39 -3.45
CA ALA A 273 -10.53 -13.09 -2.94
C ALA A 273 -10.50 -12.01 -4.03
N GLU A 274 -11.61 -11.33 -4.28
CA GLU A 274 -11.76 -10.29 -5.32
C GLU A 274 -10.70 -9.19 -5.22
N GLU A 275 -10.42 -8.72 -4.01
CA GLU A 275 -9.48 -7.64 -3.75
C GLU A 275 -8.02 -8.04 -3.97
N SER A 276 -7.76 -9.36 -4.04
CA SER A 276 -6.42 -9.93 -4.22
C SER A 276 -6.05 -10.17 -5.69
N PHE A 277 -7.03 -10.42 -6.56
CA PHE A 277 -6.82 -10.72 -7.97
C PHE A 277 -7.28 -9.55 -8.86
N LYS A 278 -6.48 -8.47 -8.86
CA LYS A 278 -6.87 -7.18 -9.44
C LYS A 278 -5.81 -6.45 -10.26
N THR A 279 -4.53 -6.69 -10.02
CA THR A 279 -3.46 -5.90 -10.62
C THR A 279 -3.14 -6.42 -12.01
N GLY A 280 -2.98 -5.52 -12.99
CA GLY A 280 -2.56 -5.90 -14.35
C GLY A 280 -1.31 -6.78 -14.31
N GLY A 281 -1.25 -7.79 -15.17
CA GLY A 281 -0.10 -8.70 -15.25
C GLY A 281 -0.05 -9.78 -14.16
N THR A 282 -0.92 -9.72 -13.15
CA THR A 282 -1.03 -10.81 -12.18
C THR A 282 -1.85 -11.97 -12.74
N SER A 283 -1.50 -13.21 -12.40
CA SER A 283 -2.10 -14.41 -12.94
C SER A 283 -2.24 -15.55 -11.93
N ILE A 284 -3.21 -16.42 -12.21
CA ILE A 284 -3.43 -17.70 -11.53
C ILE A 284 -3.40 -18.81 -12.58
N THR A 285 -2.66 -19.88 -12.30
CA THR A 285 -2.59 -21.09 -13.11
C THR A 285 -3.26 -22.26 -12.40
N TYR A 286 -4.03 -23.03 -13.16
CA TYR A 286 -4.68 -24.26 -12.70
C TYR A 286 -4.29 -25.42 -13.61
N GLU A 287 -3.86 -26.52 -13.02
CA GLU A 287 -3.69 -27.81 -13.69
C GLU A 287 -5.02 -28.58 -13.67
N VAL A 288 -5.39 -29.12 -14.84
CA VAL A 288 -6.59 -29.94 -15.04
C VAL A 288 -6.22 -31.19 -15.84
N GLU A 289 -6.85 -32.32 -15.52
CA GLU A 289 -6.60 -33.59 -16.22
C GLU A 289 -7.78 -33.94 -17.14
N VAL A 290 -7.55 -33.85 -18.44
CA VAL A 290 -8.50 -34.19 -19.49
C VAL A 290 -8.50 -35.70 -19.72
N LYS A 291 -9.67 -36.33 -19.63
CA LYS A 291 -9.80 -37.79 -19.70
C LYS A 291 -9.87 -38.35 -21.11
N LYS A 292 -10.31 -37.53 -22.07
CA LYS A 292 -10.53 -37.91 -23.47
C LYS A 292 -10.19 -36.74 -24.38
N ASP A 293 -9.52 -37.04 -25.48
CA ASP A 293 -9.28 -36.10 -26.56
C ASP A 293 -10.61 -35.53 -27.05
N GLY A 294 -10.67 -34.22 -27.27
CA GLY A 294 -11.89 -33.59 -27.77
C GLY A 294 -11.88 -32.08 -27.65
N TYR A 295 -12.95 -31.48 -28.17
CA TYR A 295 -13.22 -30.06 -27.99
C TYR A 295 -13.91 -29.83 -26.64
N TYR A 296 -13.46 -28.81 -25.91
CA TYR A 296 -14.01 -28.39 -24.63
C TYR A 296 -14.22 -26.87 -24.61
N ASN A 297 -15.31 -26.46 -23.96
CA ASN A 297 -15.58 -25.07 -23.61
C ASN A 297 -15.13 -24.80 -22.18
N LEU A 298 -14.84 -23.53 -21.86
CA LEU A 298 -14.57 -23.10 -20.50
C LEU A 298 -15.79 -22.41 -19.87
N ALA A 299 -15.96 -22.58 -18.56
CA ALA A 299 -16.91 -21.79 -17.78
C ALA A 299 -16.33 -21.43 -16.42
N PHE A 300 -16.82 -20.34 -15.84
CA PHE A 300 -16.34 -19.80 -14.58
C PHE A 300 -17.52 -19.44 -13.68
N ASP A 301 -17.53 -19.95 -12.45
CA ASP A 301 -18.36 -19.35 -11.40
C ASP A 301 -17.54 -18.22 -10.75
N TYR A 302 -18.01 -16.99 -10.91
CA TYR A 302 -17.26 -15.79 -10.58
C TYR A 302 -18.11 -14.71 -9.91
N ARG A 303 -17.44 -13.75 -9.28
CA ARG A 303 -18.04 -12.51 -8.77
C ARG A 303 -17.16 -11.31 -9.14
N GLN A 304 -17.80 -10.24 -9.59
CA GLN A 304 -17.20 -8.94 -9.87
C GLN A 304 -18.13 -7.91 -9.23
N SER A 305 -17.92 -7.61 -7.96
CA SER A 305 -18.86 -6.82 -7.16
C SER A 305 -18.53 -5.33 -7.09
N THR A 306 -17.42 -4.91 -7.70
CA THR A 306 -16.81 -3.61 -7.45
C THR A 306 -16.87 -2.64 -8.63
N LYS A 307 -17.08 -3.11 -9.86
CA LYS A 307 -17.20 -2.26 -11.06
C LYS A 307 -18.59 -2.36 -11.67
N SER A 308 -19.56 -1.71 -11.06
CA SER A 308 -20.93 -1.59 -11.57
C SER A 308 -20.94 -1.20 -13.06
N GLY A 309 -21.71 -1.91 -13.88
CA GLY A 309 -21.82 -1.57 -15.30
C GLY A 309 -20.51 -1.67 -16.12
N PHE A 310 -19.44 -2.25 -15.57
CA PHE A 310 -18.18 -2.43 -16.28
C PHE A 310 -17.64 -3.86 -16.14
N SER A 311 -16.93 -4.33 -17.16
CA SER A 311 -16.34 -5.67 -17.16
C SER A 311 -14.89 -5.64 -16.64
N SER A 312 -14.50 -6.72 -15.96
CA SER A 312 -13.10 -7.07 -15.70
C SER A 312 -12.61 -7.95 -16.86
N TYR A 313 -11.37 -7.79 -17.34
CA TYR A 313 -10.89 -8.54 -18.50
C TYR A 313 -9.78 -9.52 -18.13
N ARG A 314 -9.73 -10.68 -18.78
CA ARG A 314 -8.67 -11.69 -18.61
C ARG A 314 -8.13 -12.16 -19.96
N ASN A 315 -6.82 -12.28 -20.08
CA ASN A 315 -6.24 -13.16 -21.09
C ASN A 315 -6.24 -14.58 -20.52
N ILE A 316 -6.83 -15.52 -21.26
CA ILE A 316 -6.97 -16.91 -20.84
C ILE A 316 -6.03 -17.74 -21.71
N TYR A 317 -5.01 -18.32 -21.08
CA TYR A 317 -4.03 -19.18 -21.74
C TYR A 317 -4.36 -20.64 -21.46
N ILE A 318 -4.23 -21.47 -22.48
CA ILE A 318 -4.23 -22.92 -22.41
C ILE A 318 -2.83 -23.39 -22.81
N ASP A 319 -2.14 -24.10 -21.92
CA ASP A 319 -0.76 -24.56 -22.14
C ASP A 319 0.19 -23.45 -22.58
N GLY A 320 0.06 -22.28 -21.95
CA GLY A 320 0.89 -21.11 -22.21
C GLY A 320 0.53 -20.30 -23.45
N LYS A 321 -0.53 -20.66 -24.19
CA LYS A 321 -0.96 -19.95 -25.41
C LYS A 321 -2.40 -19.46 -25.33
N ILE A 322 -2.69 -18.31 -25.93
CA ILE A 322 -4.07 -17.87 -26.13
C ILE A 322 -4.64 -18.68 -27.31
N PRO A 323 -5.66 -19.53 -27.08
CA PRO A 323 -6.10 -20.50 -28.10
C PRO A 323 -6.86 -19.84 -29.27
N SER A 324 -7.57 -18.74 -29.03
CA SER A 324 -8.22 -17.93 -30.07
C SER A 324 -8.58 -16.53 -29.57
N ALA A 325 -9.01 -15.66 -30.48
CA ALA A 325 -9.39 -14.27 -30.20
C ALA A 325 -10.41 -14.10 -29.05
N SER A 326 -11.36 -15.03 -28.87
CA SER A 326 -12.33 -14.98 -27.75
C SER A 326 -11.71 -15.14 -26.35
N TYR A 327 -10.49 -15.68 -26.26
CA TYR A 327 -9.77 -15.88 -25.00
C TYR A 327 -8.79 -14.74 -24.70
N GLU A 328 -8.55 -13.87 -25.68
CA GLU A 328 -7.86 -12.61 -25.47
C GLU A 328 -8.84 -11.58 -24.91
N ASN A 329 -8.47 -10.91 -23.81
CA ASN A 329 -9.29 -9.88 -23.18
C ASN A 329 -10.75 -10.35 -22.90
N ALA A 330 -10.92 -11.61 -22.51
CA ALA A 330 -12.22 -12.20 -22.18
C ALA A 330 -12.91 -11.40 -21.05
N ALA A 331 -14.15 -10.98 -21.29
CA ALA A 331 -14.89 -10.11 -20.37
C ALA A 331 -15.58 -10.90 -19.25
N PHE A 332 -15.45 -10.40 -18.03
CA PHE A 332 -16.16 -10.81 -16.82
C PHE A 332 -17.04 -9.64 -16.36
N PRO A 333 -18.33 -9.63 -16.75
CA PRO A 333 -19.26 -8.55 -16.43
C PRO A 333 -19.48 -8.32 -14.94
N TYR A 334 -20.05 -7.17 -14.61
CA TYR A 334 -20.46 -6.88 -13.25
C TYR A 334 -21.46 -7.92 -12.71
N SER A 335 -21.18 -8.43 -11.51
CA SER A 335 -22.14 -9.24 -10.75
C SER A 335 -21.90 -9.15 -9.24
N LYS A 336 -22.92 -8.68 -8.50
CA LYS A 336 -22.92 -8.67 -7.02
C LYS A 336 -22.94 -10.08 -6.39
N LYS A 337 -23.32 -11.10 -7.15
CA LYS A 337 -23.46 -12.48 -6.67
C LYS A 337 -22.55 -13.40 -7.48
N PHE A 338 -22.23 -14.56 -6.92
CA PHE A 338 -21.59 -15.62 -7.69
C PHE A 338 -22.51 -16.09 -8.82
N THR A 339 -22.07 -15.86 -10.05
CA THR A 339 -22.78 -16.23 -11.28
C THR A 339 -21.88 -17.05 -12.20
N ARG A 340 -22.49 -17.77 -13.14
CA ARG A 340 -21.75 -18.54 -14.13
C ARG A 340 -21.57 -17.76 -15.41
N LEU A 341 -20.31 -17.60 -15.82
CA LEU A 341 -19.91 -17.18 -17.16
C LEU A 341 -19.63 -18.42 -18.01
N LEU A 342 -20.21 -18.49 -19.21
CA LEU A 342 -19.86 -19.48 -20.21
C LEU A 342 -19.02 -18.79 -21.28
N THR A 343 -17.72 -19.11 -21.35
CA THR A 343 -16.88 -18.62 -22.44
C THR A 343 -17.13 -19.47 -23.69
N GLY A 344 -17.47 -18.85 -24.81
CA GLY A 344 -17.66 -19.53 -26.11
C GLY A 344 -19.10 -19.85 -26.54
N ASN A 345 -20.13 -19.51 -25.74
CA ASN A 345 -21.50 -20.00 -25.98
C ASN A 345 -22.33 -19.20 -26.99
N THR A 346 -21.74 -18.28 -27.77
CA THR A 346 -22.48 -17.59 -28.83
C THR A 346 -22.05 -17.95 -30.25
N GLU A 347 -20.86 -18.51 -30.51
CA GLU A 347 -20.42 -18.86 -31.87
C GLU A 347 -19.52 -20.12 -31.99
N GLY A 348 -19.34 -20.95 -30.95
CA GLY A 348 -18.57 -22.20 -31.04
C GLY A 348 -17.06 -21.99 -30.99
N ASN A 349 -16.50 -21.61 -29.84
CA ASN A 349 -15.05 -21.36 -29.72
C ASN A 349 -14.36 -22.37 -28.81
N ALA A 350 -14.75 -23.63 -28.95
CA ALA A 350 -14.18 -24.71 -28.16
C ALA A 350 -12.70 -24.93 -28.49
N VAL A 351 -11.92 -25.29 -27.47
CA VAL A 351 -10.48 -25.59 -27.59
C VAL A 351 -10.31 -27.10 -27.67
N PHE A 352 -9.51 -27.57 -28.62
CA PHE A 352 -9.15 -28.98 -28.69
C PHE A 352 -8.09 -29.31 -27.64
N LEU A 353 -8.39 -30.28 -26.78
CA LEU A 353 -7.48 -30.76 -25.75
C LEU A 353 -7.23 -32.26 -25.96
N ASN A 354 -5.98 -32.68 -25.80
CA ASN A 354 -5.63 -34.09 -25.78
C ASN A 354 -5.97 -34.69 -24.40
N LYS A 355 -6.03 -36.00 -24.30
CA LYS A 355 -6.04 -36.68 -23.00
C LYS A 355 -4.71 -36.42 -22.30
N GLY A 356 -4.77 -35.93 -21.07
CA GLY A 356 -3.61 -35.65 -20.26
C GLY A 356 -3.77 -34.39 -19.41
N LYS A 357 -2.65 -33.93 -18.85
CA LYS A 357 -2.59 -32.71 -18.06
C LYS A 357 -2.54 -31.50 -18.98
N HIS A 358 -3.34 -30.50 -18.65
CA HIS A 358 -3.36 -29.20 -19.30
C HIS A 358 -3.34 -28.10 -18.24
N THR A 359 -2.83 -26.94 -18.62
CA THR A 359 -2.84 -25.76 -17.74
C THR A 359 -3.79 -24.69 -18.28
N ILE A 360 -4.55 -24.09 -17.37
CA ILE A 360 -5.41 -22.92 -17.63
C ILE A 360 -4.86 -21.76 -16.82
N THR A 361 -4.43 -20.69 -17.49
CA THR A 361 -3.93 -19.49 -16.81
C THR A 361 -4.85 -18.30 -17.08
N LEU A 362 -5.27 -17.63 -16.01
CA LEU A 362 -6.03 -16.38 -16.08
C LEU A 362 -5.09 -15.23 -15.74
N LEU A 363 -4.83 -14.34 -16.69
CA LEU A 363 -4.00 -13.13 -16.51
C LEU A 363 -4.90 -11.89 -16.51
N VAL A 364 -4.73 -10.99 -15.53
CA VAL A 364 -5.45 -9.70 -15.52
C VAL A 364 -4.98 -8.84 -16.68
N SER A 365 -5.91 -8.42 -17.54
CA SER A 365 -5.64 -7.49 -18.64
C SER A 365 -6.34 -6.15 -18.44
N LEU A 366 -5.62 -5.07 -18.78
CA LEU A 366 -6.12 -3.69 -18.82
C LEU A 366 -6.15 -3.11 -20.24
N ASP A 367 -5.91 -3.93 -21.27
CA ASP A 367 -5.74 -3.52 -22.66
C ASP A 367 -6.93 -2.72 -23.21
N LYS A 368 -8.15 -3.23 -22.99
CA LYS A 368 -9.40 -2.60 -23.45
C LYS A 368 -9.64 -1.19 -22.89
N VAL A 369 -8.97 -0.81 -21.80
CA VAL A 369 -9.08 0.51 -21.18
C VAL A 369 -7.80 1.33 -21.23
N ARG A 370 -6.72 0.79 -21.82
CA ARG A 370 -5.38 1.42 -21.88
C ARG A 370 -5.45 2.86 -22.36
N TYR A 371 -6.00 3.13 -23.55
CA TYR A 371 -5.97 4.48 -24.10
C TYR A 371 -6.83 5.46 -23.31
N ALA A 372 -7.90 5.00 -22.68
CA ALA A 372 -8.65 5.85 -21.75
C ALA A 372 -7.77 6.26 -20.57
N ILE A 373 -7.06 5.32 -19.94
CA ILE A 373 -6.11 5.61 -18.85
C ILE A 373 -5.02 6.59 -19.33
N LYS A 374 -4.37 6.32 -20.47
CA LYS A 374 -3.30 7.17 -21.01
C LYS A 374 -3.80 8.60 -21.31
N ILE A 375 -4.97 8.76 -21.94
CA ILE A 375 -5.56 10.08 -22.23
C ILE A 375 -5.92 10.83 -20.95
N LEU A 376 -6.60 10.16 -20.01
CA LEU A 376 -7.04 10.80 -18.76
C LEU A 376 -5.83 11.27 -17.93
N ASN A 377 -4.73 10.50 -17.91
CA ASN A 377 -3.49 10.90 -17.27
C ASN A 377 -2.90 12.17 -17.89
N ILE A 378 -2.89 12.29 -19.24
CA ILE A 378 -2.45 13.51 -19.92
C ILE A 378 -3.36 14.68 -19.57
N VAL A 379 -4.68 14.53 -19.66
CA VAL A 379 -5.63 15.60 -19.29
C VAL A 379 -5.41 16.06 -17.86
N ALA A 380 -5.27 15.13 -16.91
CA ALA A 380 -5.00 15.46 -15.51
C ALA A 380 -3.66 16.20 -15.34
N LYS A 381 -2.60 15.76 -16.02
CA LYS A 381 -1.29 16.42 -16.02
C LYS A 381 -1.36 17.83 -16.60
N GLU A 382 -1.97 18.00 -17.76
CA GLU A 382 -2.14 19.30 -18.43
C GLU A 382 -2.98 20.27 -17.59
N MET A 383 -4.05 19.78 -16.95
CA MET A 383 -4.84 20.58 -16.01
C MET A 383 -4.02 21.04 -14.81
N ASN A 384 -3.14 20.19 -14.29
CA ASN A 384 -2.24 20.54 -13.20
C ASN A 384 -1.23 21.61 -13.63
N ASN A 385 -0.59 21.42 -14.81
CA ASN A 385 0.36 22.35 -15.38
C ASN A 385 -0.27 23.74 -15.58
N LEU A 386 -1.48 23.81 -16.13
CA LEU A 386 -2.21 25.07 -16.27
C LEU A 386 -2.49 25.72 -14.90
N ALA A 387 -2.84 24.94 -13.88
CA ALA A 387 -3.07 25.47 -12.54
C ALA A 387 -1.78 26.06 -11.92
N LEU A 388 -0.64 25.40 -12.12
CA LEU A 388 0.67 25.89 -11.70
C LEU A 388 1.11 27.15 -12.46
N GLU A 389 0.92 27.19 -13.78
CA GLU A 389 1.22 28.36 -14.62
C GLU A 389 0.38 29.58 -14.21
N ILE A 390 -0.92 29.37 -13.95
CA ILE A 390 -1.81 30.43 -13.42
C ILE A 390 -1.31 30.90 -12.06
N ASN A 391 -0.97 29.97 -11.15
CA ASN A 391 -0.45 30.32 -9.82
C ASN A 391 0.85 31.13 -9.90
N LYS A 392 1.75 30.78 -10.82
CA LYS A 392 2.99 31.52 -11.07
C LYS A 392 2.72 32.97 -11.47
N ILE A 393 1.68 33.22 -12.27
CA ILE A 393 1.31 34.58 -12.72
C ILE A 393 0.59 35.35 -11.62
N THR A 394 -0.29 34.69 -10.87
CA THR A 394 -1.04 35.36 -9.80
C THR A 394 -0.25 35.52 -8.50
N GLY A 395 0.93 34.90 -8.39
CA GLY A 395 1.70 34.82 -7.15
C GLY A 395 0.93 34.08 -6.05
N GLY A 396 0.13 33.08 -6.44
CA GLY A 396 -0.76 32.34 -5.54
C GLY A 396 -1.95 33.16 -5.01
N ASN A 397 -2.16 34.39 -5.47
CA ASN A 397 -3.27 35.22 -5.03
C ASN A 397 -4.59 34.73 -5.68
N SER A 398 -5.51 34.26 -4.84
CA SER A 398 -6.84 33.80 -5.25
C SER A 398 -7.96 34.73 -4.75
N ASP A 399 -7.66 36.00 -4.44
CA ASP A 399 -8.63 36.93 -3.88
C ASP A 399 -9.84 37.10 -4.83
N LYS A 400 -11.03 36.83 -4.28
CA LYS A 400 -12.31 36.96 -4.99
C LYS A 400 -12.56 38.39 -5.50
N TYR A 401 -11.94 39.40 -4.90
CA TYR A 401 -12.10 40.81 -5.25
C TYR A 401 -11.08 41.35 -6.26
N ARG A 402 -10.11 40.53 -6.69
CA ARG A 402 -9.10 40.93 -7.66
C ARG A 402 -9.40 40.36 -9.04
N ASP A 403 -9.47 41.21 -10.06
CA ASP A 403 -9.65 40.74 -11.43
C ASP A 403 -8.31 40.41 -12.08
N PHE A 404 -8.29 39.30 -12.81
CA PHE A 404 -7.13 38.80 -13.54
C PHE A 404 -7.48 38.81 -15.01
N ASP A 405 -6.58 39.35 -15.84
CA ASP A 405 -6.68 39.20 -17.28
C ASP A 405 -5.55 38.28 -17.74
N LEU A 406 -5.91 37.08 -18.18
CA LEU A 406 -4.95 36.02 -18.52
C LEU A 406 -4.67 35.95 -20.02
N GLU A 407 -5.51 36.57 -20.85
CA GLU A 407 -5.30 36.65 -22.31
C GLU A 407 -3.97 37.33 -22.69
N PRO A 408 -3.54 38.45 -22.05
CA PRO A 408 -2.27 39.09 -22.35
C PRO A 408 -1.03 38.23 -22.07
N TYR A 409 -1.16 37.19 -21.22
CA TYR A 409 -0.08 36.26 -20.93
C TYR A 409 -0.03 35.07 -21.90
N GLY A 410 -0.84 35.09 -22.97
CA GLY A 410 -0.83 34.09 -24.04
C GLY A 410 -1.64 32.83 -23.74
N PHE A 411 -2.50 32.83 -22.71
CA PHE A 411 -3.29 31.64 -22.36
C PHE A 411 -4.59 31.54 -23.15
N ASP A 412 -4.69 30.53 -24.01
CA ASP A 412 -5.95 30.10 -24.58
C ASP A 412 -6.72 29.16 -23.62
N ILE A 413 -7.08 29.70 -22.45
CA ILE A 413 -7.73 28.93 -21.37
C ILE A 413 -9.07 28.36 -21.84
N LYS A 414 -9.85 29.17 -22.55
CA LYS A 414 -11.19 28.77 -22.99
C LYS A 414 -11.12 27.55 -23.89
N ASN A 415 -10.26 27.56 -24.92
CA ASN A 415 -10.21 26.43 -25.85
C ASN A 415 -9.54 25.22 -25.19
N LYS A 416 -8.52 25.39 -24.32
CA LYS A 416 -7.96 24.27 -23.54
C LYS A 416 -9.03 23.57 -22.71
N LEU A 417 -9.82 24.33 -21.93
CA LEU A 417 -10.90 23.76 -21.10
C LEU A 417 -11.98 23.06 -21.94
N LEU A 418 -12.36 23.63 -23.08
CA LEU A 418 -13.34 23.01 -23.98
C LEU A 418 -12.79 21.73 -24.63
N ASN A 419 -11.54 21.75 -25.07
CA ASN A 419 -10.88 20.59 -25.66
C ASN A 419 -10.77 19.42 -24.66
N TRP A 420 -10.41 19.70 -23.41
CA TRP A 420 -10.44 18.67 -22.36
C TRP A 420 -11.86 18.17 -22.12
N ALA A 421 -12.86 19.05 -22.08
CA ALA A 421 -14.25 18.62 -21.90
C ALA A 421 -14.71 17.69 -23.03
N ASP A 422 -14.43 18.04 -24.28
CA ASP A 422 -14.73 17.22 -25.47
C ASP A 422 -13.98 15.88 -25.42
N THR A 423 -12.72 15.90 -24.97
CA THR A 423 -11.90 14.69 -24.79
C THR A 423 -12.49 13.77 -23.71
N LEU A 424 -12.89 14.32 -22.56
CA LEU A 424 -13.52 13.55 -21.48
C LEU A 424 -14.86 12.94 -21.91
N ASP A 425 -15.68 13.70 -22.66
CA ASP A 425 -16.94 13.19 -23.21
C ASP A 425 -16.69 12.03 -24.19
N LYS A 426 -15.67 12.16 -25.04
CA LYS A 426 -15.27 11.10 -25.99
C LYS A 426 -14.75 9.85 -25.29
N VAL A 427 -13.92 10.00 -24.25
CA VAL A 427 -13.47 8.87 -23.43
C VAL A 427 -14.67 8.19 -22.76
N HIS A 428 -15.59 8.96 -22.19
CA HIS A 428 -16.82 8.43 -21.60
C HIS A 428 -17.66 7.64 -22.62
N GLU A 429 -17.87 8.18 -23.82
CA GLU A 429 -18.62 7.52 -24.90
C GLU A 429 -17.98 6.18 -25.28
N LYS A 430 -16.66 6.15 -25.53
CA LYS A 430 -15.95 4.94 -25.94
C LYS A 430 -15.89 3.87 -24.84
N LEU A 431 -15.75 4.28 -23.57
CA LEU A 431 -15.85 3.35 -22.45
C LEU A 431 -17.27 2.81 -22.27
N SER A 432 -18.29 3.63 -22.50
CA SER A 432 -19.70 3.20 -22.44
C SER A 432 -20.02 2.16 -23.51
N ALA A 433 -19.43 2.31 -24.71
CA ALA A 433 -19.60 1.36 -25.80
C ALA A 433 -19.06 -0.06 -25.50
N LEU A 434 -18.20 -0.22 -24.49
CA LEU A 434 -17.73 -1.55 -24.05
C LEU A 434 -18.83 -2.36 -23.35
N ASN A 435 -19.88 -1.73 -22.84
CA ASN A 435 -21.01 -2.39 -22.18
C ASN A 435 -22.34 -1.81 -22.72
N PRO A 436 -22.72 -2.13 -23.97
CA PRO A 436 -23.85 -1.48 -24.66
C PRO A 436 -25.22 -1.76 -24.03
N GLU A 437 -25.33 -2.76 -23.15
CA GLU A 437 -26.57 -3.08 -22.44
C GLU A 437 -26.80 -2.21 -21.19
N GLU A 438 -25.80 -1.44 -20.76
CA GLU A 438 -25.88 -0.59 -19.56
C GLU A 438 -25.99 0.89 -19.95
N ASN A 439 -27.12 1.52 -19.62
CA ASN A 439 -27.37 2.92 -19.99
C ASN A 439 -26.65 3.94 -19.07
N ASN A 440 -26.25 3.53 -17.86
CA ASN A 440 -25.58 4.40 -16.88
C ASN A 440 -24.47 3.65 -16.13
N ILE A 441 -23.22 3.95 -16.47
CA ILE A 441 -22.05 3.35 -15.82
C ILE A 441 -21.55 4.31 -14.72
N ALA A 442 -21.81 3.97 -13.45
CA ALA A 442 -21.48 4.83 -12.30
C ALA A 442 -19.98 5.13 -12.18
N GLU A 443 -19.14 4.20 -12.64
CA GLU A 443 -17.70 4.12 -12.50
C GLU A 443 -17.03 5.26 -13.26
N ILE A 444 -17.60 5.63 -14.41
CA ILE A 444 -17.10 6.69 -15.31
C ILE A 444 -17.95 7.97 -15.26
N SER A 445 -19.04 8.01 -14.49
CA SER A 445 -19.93 9.18 -14.37
C SER A 445 -19.23 10.47 -13.91
N GLN A 446 -18.13 10.34 -13.19
CA GLN A 446 -17.27 11.45 -12.77
C GLN A 446 -16.63 12.18 -13.96
N LEU A 447 -16.46 11.54 -15.11
CA LEU A 447 -16.01 12.19 -16.35
C LEU A 447 -17.03 13.21 -16.86
N THR A 448 -18.33 12.89 -16.80
CA THR A 448 -19.41 13.80 -17.18
C THR A 448 -19.47 15.02 -16.26
N VAL A 449 -19.27 14.80 -14.95
CA VAL A 449 -19.18 15.90 -13.96
C VAL A 449 -17.98 16.80 -14.27
N ALA A 450 -16.81 16.20 -14.54
CA ALA A 450 -15.61 16.93 -14.90
C ALA A 450 -15.78 17.74 -16.19
N SER A 451 -16.27 17.13 -17.28
CA SER A 451 -16.58 17.81 -18.54
C SER A 451 -17.54 18.99 -18.33
N SER A 452 -18.64 18.79 -17.59
CA SER A 452 -19.59 19.85 -17.26
C SER A 452 -18.92 21.03 -16.52
N ASN A 453 -18.05 20.73 -15.55
CA ASN A 453 -17.33 21.75 -14.81
C ASN A 453 -16.32 22.51 -15.69
N LEU A 454 -15.58 21.82 -16.56
CA LEU A 454 -14.69 22.45 -17.54
C LEU A 454 -15.44 23.43 -18.44
N ARG A 455 -16.58 23.02 -19.00
CA ARG A 455 -17.43 23.89 -19.83
C ARG A 455 -17.98 25.09 -19.05
N LYS A 456 -18.32 24.93 -17.77
CA LYS A 456 -18.73 26.04 -16.90
C LYS A 456 -17.59 27.02 -16.65
N LEU A 457 -16.37 26.53 -16.41
CA LEU A 457 -15.17 27.36 -16.23
C LEU A 457 -14.80 28.10 -17.52
N ALA A 458 -14.94 27.45 -18.68
CA ALA A 458 -14.66 28.03 -19.99
C ALA A 458 -15.57 29.23 -20.35
N LYS A 459 -16.73 29.38 -19.70
CA LYS A 459 -17.61 30.55 -19.89
C LYS A 459 -17.00 31.85 -19.35
N LYS A 460 -16.12 31.75 -18.35
CA LYS A 460 -15.43 32.89 -17.71
C LYS A 460 -13.98 32.50 -17.41
N PRO A 461 -13.11 32.40 -18.43
CA PRO A 461 -11.73 31.93 -18.25
C PRO A 461 -10.91 32.80 -17.28
N ASN A 462 -11.15 34.11 -17.26
CA ASN A 462 -10.50 35.05 -16.34
C ASN A 462 -10.90 34.85 -14.85
N ASP A 463 -11.98 34.10 -14.56
CA ASP A 463 -12.32 33.69 -13.18
C ASP A 463 -11.54 32.44 -12.73
N LEU A 464 -10.81 31.77 -13.61
CA LEU A 464 -10.13 30.51 -13.29
C LEU A 464 -9.17 30.61 -12.09
N PRO A 465 -8.39 31.70 -11.89
CA PRO A 465 -7.55 31.85 -10.69
C PRO A 465 -8.36 31.81 -9.39
N LYS A 466 -9.57 32.39 -9.40
CA LYS A 466 -10.50 32.40 -8.25
C LYS A 466 -11.15 31.03 -8.01
N LYS A 467 -11.03 30.11 -8.98
CA LYS A 467 -11.73 28.81 -9.01
C LYS A 467 -10.78 27.62 -9.09
N LEU A 468 -9.50 27.79 -8.77
CA LEU A 468 -8.51 26.70 -8.77
C LEU A 468 -8.91 25.52 -7.87
N ASN A 469 -9.64 25.77 -6.77
CA ASN A 469 -10.20 24.71 -5.93
C ASN A 469 -11.25 23.85 -6.66
N LEU A 470 -12.09 24.45 -7.50
CA LEU A 470 -13.05 23.70 -8.33
C LEU A 470 -12.33 23.03 -9.50
N PHE A 471 -11.32 23.67 -10.08
CA PHE A 471 -10.62 23.18 -11.26
C PHE A 471 -9.64 22.05 -10.96
N SER A 472 -8.68 22.25 -10.05
CA SER A 472 -7.52 21.36 -9.88
C SER A 472 -7.16 20.98 -8.43
N TYR A 473 -7.46 21.84 -7.43
CA TYR A 473 -6.88 21.70 -6.07
C TYR A 473 -7.80 21.13 -5.00
N GLY A 474 -9.12 21.19 -5.19
CA GLY A 474 -10.06 20.66 -4.20
C GLY A 474 -10.20 19.14 -4.26
N ASN A 475 -10.55 18.52 -3.12
CA ASN A 475 -10.85 17.08 -3.01
C ASN A 475 -12.03 16.62 -3.90
N SER A 476 -12.85 17.56 -4.38
CA SER A 476 -13.92 17.32 -5.35
C SER A 476 -13.75 18.13 -6.63
N SER A 477 -12.49 18.52 -6.93
CA SER A 477 -12.17 19.28 -8.12
C SER A 477 -12.43 18.48 -9.40
N THR A 478 -12.54 19.19 -10.51
CA THR A 478 -12.62 18.60 -11.86
C THR A 478 -11.48 17.63 -12.10
N ARG A 479 -10.23 18.00 -11.75
CA ARG A 479 -9.07 17.11 -11.91
C ARG A 479 -9.17 15.88 -11.01
N GLN A 480 -9.58 16.03 -9.75
CA GLN A 480 -9.75 14.88 -8.85
C GLN A 480 -10.81 13.90 -9.36
N ASN A 481 -11.89 14.39 -9.98
CA ASN A 481 -12.87 13.52 -10.62
C ASN A 481 -12.27 12.69 -11.77
N VAL A 482 -11.33 13.26 -12.55
CA VAL A 482 -10.57 12.52 -13.57
C VAL A 482 -9.67 11.46 -12.94
N ASN A 483 -8.90 11.82 -11.91
CA ASN A 483 -8.01 10.90 -11.17
C ASN A 483 -8.76 9.72 -10.55
N ASN A 484 -9.94 9.96 -9.98
CA ASN A 484 -10.77 8.89 -9.41
C ASN A 484 -11.23 7.87 -10.46
N VAL A 485 -11.41 8.29 -11.73
CA VAL A 485 -11.77 7.38 -12.82
C VAL A 485 -10.54 6.60 -13.28
N ILE A 486 -9.37 7.25 -13.37
CA ILE A 486 -8.10 6.55 -13.63
C ILE A 486 -7.89 5.42 -12.62
N GLU A 487 -8.02 5.70 -11.32
CA GLU A 487 -7.85 4.70 -10.25
C GLU A 487 -8.77 3.47 -10.45
N LYS A 488 -10.03 3.71 -10.81
CA LYS A 488 -11.01 2.63 -11.08
C LYS A 488 -10.70 1.83 -12.33
N LEU A 489 -10.15 2.46 -13.37
CA LEU A 489 -9.79 1.78 -14.62
C LEU A 489 -8.51 0.95 -14.47
N SER A 490 -7.57 1.38 -13.62
CA SER A 490 -6.25 0.75 -13.42
C SER A 490 -6.24 -0.59 -12.66
N VAL A 491 -7.40 -1.13 -12.28
CA VAL A 491 -7.50 -2.44 -11.61
C VAL A 491 -8.57 -3.30 -12.27
N GLY A 492 -8.42 -4.62 -12.30
CA GLY A 492 -9.38 -5.57 -12.83
C GLY A 492 -9.76 -6.64 -11.80
N GLN A 493 -10.41 -6.27 -10.69
CA GLN A 493 -10.81 -7.21 -9.62
C GLN A 493 -11.70 -8.34 -10.14
N LEU A 494 -11.51 -9.56 -9.62
CA LEU A 494 -12.33 -10.74 -9.91
C LEU A 494 -12.22 -11.78 -8.79
N GLY A 495 -13.35 -12.28 -8.31
CA GLY A 495 -13.44 -13.42 -7.42
C GLY A 495 -13.86 -14.65 -8.20
N LEU A 496 -13.32 -15.81 -7.84
CA LEU A 496 -13.57 -17.08 -8.51
C LEU A 496 -13.94 -18.13 -7.48
N ASP A 497 -14.98 -18.90 -7.78
CA ASP A 497 -15.44 -20.07 -7.02
C ASP A 497 -15.05 -21.34 -7.78
N LYS A 498 -15.38 -21.43 -9.07
CA LYS A 498 -15.11 -22.62 -9.89
C LYS A 498 -14.67 -22.33 -11.30
N ILE A 499 -13.90 -23.26 -11.84
CA ILE A 499 -13.52 -23.36 -13.24
C ILE A 499 -14.05 -24.69 -13.78
N PHE A 500 -14.63 -24.65 -14.97
CA PHE A 500 -15.14 -25.82 -15.65
C PHE A 500 -14.53 -25.95 -17.04
N LEU A 501 -14.18 -27.18 -17.41
CA LEU A 501 -14.05 -27.60 -18.80
C LEU A 501 -15.25 -28.50 -19.11
N TYR A 502 -16.02 -28.16 -20.13
CA TYR A 502 -17.29 -28.83 -20.39
C TYR A 502 -17.57 -29.03 -21.87
N GLN A 503 -18.38 -30.05 -22.16
CA GLN A 503 -19.00 -30.30 -23.46
C GLN A 503 -20.50 -29.94 -23.43
N GLU A 504 -21.14 -29.67 -24.56
CA GLU A 504 -22.45 -29.00 -24.66
C GLU A 504 -23.57 -29.72 -23.87
N ASP A 505 -23.54 -31.04 -23.76
CA ASP A 505 -24.54 -31.85 -23.03
C ASP A 505 -24.19 -32.07 -21.54
N ALA A 506 -23.10 -31.48 -21.06
CA ALA A 506 -22.64 -31.60 -19.68
C ALA A 506 -23.66 -31.05 -18.67
N LYS A 507 -23.88 -31.81 -17.59
CA LYS A 507 -24.76 -31.41 -16.48
C LYS A 507 -23.97 -30.79 -15.35
N PHE A 508 -24.04 -29.46 -15.26
CA PHE A 508 -23.39 -28.74 -14.18
C PHE A 508 -23.97 -29.06 -12.79
N PRO A 509 -23.16 -28.91 -11.71
CA PRO A 509 -23.63 -29.08 -10.34
C PRO A 509 -24.81 -28.17 -10.01
N LYS A 510 -25.84 -28.73 -9.35
CA LYS A 510 -27.00 -27.96 -8.88
C LYS A 510 -26.62 -27.13 -7.66
N LYS A 511 -26.94 -25.82 -7.68
CA LYS A 511 -26.82 -24.97 -6.49
C LYS A 511 -27.83 -25.39 -5.40
N PRO A 512 -27.54 -25.16 -4.11
CA PRO A 512 -28.47 -25.49 -3.02
C PRO A 512 -29.84 -24.85 -3.20
N GLY A 513 -30.90 -25.64 -2.99
CA GLY A 513 -32.28 -25.15 -3.06
C GLY A 513 -32.63 -24.19 -1.90
N ILE A 514 -33.72 -23.43 -2.04
CA ILE A 514 -34.15 -22.41 -1.05
C ILE A 514 -34.25 -22.97 0.38
N PHE A 515 -34.85 -24.16 0.55
CA PHE A 515 -34.98 -24.80 1.86
C PHE A 515 -33.64 -25.21 2.47
N GLN A 516 -32.71 -25.68 1.63
CA GLN A 516 -31.36 -26.04 2.07
C GLN A 516 -30.61 -24.78 2.51
N LYS A 517 -30.68 -23.69 1.73
CA LYS A 517 -30.09 -22.39 2.09
C LYS A 517 -30.63 -21.88 3.43
N LEU A 518 -31.95 -21.92 3.64
CA LEU A 518 -32.56 -21.52 4.90
C LEU A 518 -32.05 -22.35 6.09
N SER A 519 -31.98 -23.67 5.92
CA SER A 519 -31.44 -24.56 6.95
C SER A 519 -29.99 -24.23 7.33
N LEU A 520 -29.13 -23.98 6.33
CA LEU A 520 -27.73 -23.62 6.53
C LEU A 520 -27.58 -22.25 7.21
N THR A 521 -28.37 -21.25 6.81
CA THR A 521 -28.38 -19.92 7.45
C THR A 521 -28.79 -20.00 8.92
N VAL A 522 -29.82 -20.79 9.24
CA VAL A 522 -30.24 -21.01 10.64
C VAL A 522 -29.12 -21.69 11.44
N ARG A 523 -28.48 -22.72 10.89
CA ARG A 523 -27.34 -23.39 11.54
C ARG A 523 -26.19 -22.41 11.82
N ARG A 524 -25.86 -21.53 10.87
CA ARG A 524 -24.84 -20.49 11.05
C ARG A 524 -25.21 -19.48 12.13
N LEU A 525 -26.46 -19.02 12.17
CA LEU A 525 -26.93 -18.10 13.20
C LEU A 525 -26.74 -18.71 14.60
N PHE A 526 -27.16 -19.96 14.81
CA PHE A 526 -26.93 -20.65 16.08
C PHE A 526 -25.44 -20.85 16.39
N ALA A 527 -24.62 -21.20 15.40
CA ALA A 527 -23.18 -21.31 15.57
C ALA A 527 -22.56 -20.00 16.07
N SER A 528 -22.94 -18.86 15.47
CA SER A 528 -22.39 -17.54 15.82
C SER A 528 -22.65 -17.08 17.26
N PHE A 529 -23.70 -17.60 17.91
CA PHE A 529 -23.95 -17.34 19.34
C PHE A 529 -23.15 -18.24 20.27
N THR A 530 -22.67 -19.38 19.78
CA THR A 530 -21.89 -20.36 20.56
C THR A 530 -20.37 -20.20 20.39
N THR A 531 -19.91 -19.61 19.29
CA THR A 531 -18.49 -19.35 18.98
C THR A 531 -18.15 -17.89 19.33
N GLN A 532 -17.50 -17.66 20.48
CA GLN A 532 -17.01 -16.33 20.91
C GLN A 532 -15.49 -16.21 20.70
N ASP A 533 -15.00 -16.57 19.51
CA ASP A 533 -13.57 -16.58 19.20
C ASP A 533 -12.96 -15.18 19.42
N TYR A 534 -11.83 -15.13 20.13
CA TYR A 534 -11.02 -13.92 20.38
C TYR A 534 -11.67 -12.82 21.23
N ALA A 535 -12.80 -13.12 21.89
CA ALA A 535 -13.37 -12.22 22.91
C ALA A 535 -12.50 -12.23 24.19
N PRO A 536 -12.39 -11.11 24.93
CA PRO A 536 -11.68 -11.09 26.20
C PRO A 536 -12.27 -12.11 27.17
N SER A 537 -11.52 -13.17 27.47
CA SER A 537 -11.88 -14.12 28.52
C SER A 537 -11.40 -13.58 29.86
N TYR A 538 -12.33 -13.41 30.80
CA TYR A 538 -12.02 -13.05 32.19
C TYR A 538 -11.87 -14.29 33.08
N LYS A 539 -11.97 -15.50 32.52
CA LYS A 539 -11.75 -16.75 33.26
C LYS A 539 -10.28 -17.13 33.19
N LYS A 540 -9.66 -17.19 34.36
CA LYS A 540 -8.30 -17.70 34.57
C LYS A 540 -8.32 -19.21 34.32
N GLU A 541 -7.79 -19.66 33.18
CA GLU A 541 -7.29 -21.03 33.08
C GLU A 541 -5.87 -21.00 33.65
N ASN A 542 -5.58 -21.85 34.63
CA ASN A 542 -4.39 -21.71 35.47
C ASN A 542 -3.05 -21.90 34.73
N ASP A 543 -3.07 -22.32 33.45
CA ASP A 543 -1.87 -22.63 32.65
C ASP A 543 -1.81 -21.88 31.29
N THR A 544 -2.55 -20.77 31.13
CA THR A 544 -2.62 -20.02 29.86
C THR A 544 -2.25 -18.54 30.05
N LEU A 545 -1.27 -18.05 29.29
CA LEU A 545 -0.86 -16.66 29.25
C LEU A 545 -1.90 -15.82 28.49
N ASN A 546 -2.52 -14.85 29.16
CA ASN A 546 -3.50 -13.96 28.58
C ASN A 546 -2.84 -12.66 28.12
N ILE A 547 -2.83 -12.42 26.82
CA ILE A 547 -2.20 -11.25 26.22
C ILE A 547 -3.23 -10.44 25.47
N TRP A 548 -3.17 -9.14 25.67
CA TRP A 548 -4.08 -8.19 25.07
C TRP A 548 -3.40 -7.47 23.90
N VAL A 549 -4.06 -7.44 22.75
CA VAL A 549 -3.51 -6.93 21.48
C VAL A 549 -4.35 -5.73 21.03
N ALA A 550 -3.72 -4.56 20.89
CA ALA A 550 -4.38 -3.36 20.37
C ALA A 550 -4.21 -3.23 18.85
N ARG A 551 -4.67 -4.24 18.11
CA ARG A 551 -4.61 -4.31 16.64
C ARG A 551 -5.93 -4.82 16.05
N PRO A 552 -6.19 -4.61 14.75
CA PRO A 552 -7.32 -5.23 14.05
C PRO A 552 -7.31 -6.76 14.18
N ARG A 553 -8.49 -7.37 14.07
CA ARG A 553 -8.67 -8.82 14.23
C ARG A 553 -7.78 -9.64 13.29
N GLN A 554 -7.56 -9.18 12.07
CA GLN A 554 -6.73 -9.89 11.08
C GLN A 554 -5.28 -10.07 11.57
N TYR A 555 -4.73 -9.06 12.24
CA TYR A 555 -3.38 -9.12 12.82
C TYR A 555 -3.37 -10.12 13.97
N LEU A 556 -4.37 -10.05 14.85
CA LEU A 556 -4.49 -10.96 15.99
C LEU A 556 -4.61 -12.43 15.55
N GLU A 557 -5.41 -12.73 14.52
CA GLU A 557 -5.56 -14.10 13.99
C GLU A 557 -4.20 -14.66 13.51
N ILE A 558 -3.39 -13.85 12.82
CA ILE A 558 -2.01 -14.23 12.42
C ILE A 558 -1.12 -14.42 13.65
N MET A 559 -1.13 -13.47 14.59
CA MET A 559 -0.33 -13.54 15.82
C MET A 559 -0.65 -14.77 16.66
N GLN A 560 -1.95 -15.11 16.79
CA GLN A 560 -2.38 -16.27 17.56
C GLN A 560 -1.92 -17.56 16.89
N ARG A 561 -2.01 -17.64 15.56
CA ARG A 561 -1.50 -18.80 14.80
C ARG A 561 -0.01 -19.00 15.06
N MET A 562 0.81 -17.96 14.90
CA MET A 562 2.26 -18.03 15.17
C MET A 562 2.55 -18.42 16.63
N ALA A 563 1.79 -17.86 17.59
CA ALA A 563 1.93 -18.23 18.99
C ALA A 563 1.58 -19.71 19.25
N ASP A 564 0.61 -20.28 18.52
CA ASP A 564 0.20 -21.68 18.65
C ASP A 564 1.20 -22.64 17.99
N THR A 565 1.65 -22.32 16.77
CA THR A 565 2.49 -23.20 15.95
C THR A 565 3.98 -23.12 16.30
N GLU A 566 4.45 -21.97 16.79
CA GLU A 566 5.85 -21.73 17.09
C GLU A 566 6.11 -21.58 18.60
N PHE A 567 5.52 -20.57 19.24
CA PHE A 567 5.82 -20.25 20.65
C PHE A 567 5.41 -21.38 21.59
N THR A 568 4.16 -21.83 21.49
CA THR A 568 3.62 -22.90 22.34
C THR A 568 4.38 -24.20 22.11
N LYS A 569 4.72 -24.52 20.86
CA LYS A 569 5.52 -25.70 20.50
C LYS A 569 6.94 -25.64 21.06
N LYS A 570 7.57 -24.45 21.06
CA LYS A 570 8.94 -24.24 21.54
C LYS A 570 9.05 -24.21 23.06
N TYR A 571 8.10 -23.57 23.75
CA TYR A 571 8.21 -23.30 25.19
C TYR A 571 7.21 -24.08 26.05
N GLY A 572 6.23 -24.76 25.46
CA GLY A 572 5.18 -25.47 26.20
C GLY A 572 4.22 -24.55 26.96
N ILE A 573 4.18 -23.26 26.62
CA ILE A 573 3.35 -22.24 27.27
C ILE A 573 2.20 -21.88 26.33
N ASN A 574 0.96 -22.11 26.76
CA ASN A 574 -0.21 -21.73 25.99
C ASN A 574 -0.44 -20.22 26.03
N VAL A 575 -0.79 -19.64 24.89
CA VAL A 575 -1.07 -18.20 24.76
C VAL A 575 -2.52 -18.00 24.31
N ASN A 576 -3.19 -17.04 24.93
CA ASN A 576 -4.52 -16.57 24.55
C ASN A 576 -4.47 -15.07 24.24
N LEU A 577 -4.61 -14.72 22.96
CA LEU A 577 -4.65 -13.34 22.49
C LEU A 577 -6.09 -12.81 22.47
N SER A 578 -6.31 -11.61 23.00
CA SER A 578 -7.61 -10.93 22.97
C SER A 578 -7.48 -9.49 22.50
N ILE A 579 -8.45 -9.01 21.71
CA ILE A 579 -8.44 -7.63 21.21
C ILE A 579 -8.70 -6.64 22.35
N VAL A 580 -7.92 -5.56 22.39
CA VAL A 580 -8.20 -4.39 23.23
C VAL A 580 -8.95 -3.34 22.42
N PRO A 581 -10.27 -3.14 22.64
CA PRO A 581 -11.01 -2.12 21.91
C PRO A 581 -10.68 -0.70 22.37
N ASP A 582 -10.11 -0.51 23.57
CA ASP A 582 -9.74 0.81 24.11
C ASP A 582 -8.59 0.67 25.12
N GLN A 583 -7.44 1.31 24.83
CA GLN A 583 -6.23 1.24 25.67
C GLN A 583 -6.44 1.85 27.07
N GLN A 584 -7.38 2.80 27.24
CA GLN A 584 -7.68 3.38 28.56
C GLN A 584 -8.26 2.34 29.53
N LYS A 585 -8.86 1.28 29.00
CA LYS A 585 -9.36 0.16 29.83
C LYS A 585 -8.24 -0.63 30.51
N LEU A 586 -6.99 -0.54 30.05
CA LEU A 586 -5.85 -1.18 30.73
C LEU A 586 -5.64 -0.59 32.12
N ILE A 587 -5.81 0.73 32.28
CA ILE A 587 -5.69 1.41 33.58
C ILE A 587 -6.80 0.92 34.53
N LEU A 588 -8.05 0.84 34.04
CA LEU A 588 -9.20 0.35 34.82
C LEU A 588 -9.10 -1.15 35.13
N ALA A 589 -8.63 -1.95 34.18
CA ALA A 589 -8.42 -3.39 34.35
C ALA A 589 -7.34 -3.65 35.43
N ASN A 590 -6.25 -2.90 35.40
CA ASN A 590 -5.22 -2.97 36.44
C ASN A 590 -5.77 -2.60 37.82
N ALA A 591 -6.48 -1.47 37.93
CA ALA A 591 -7.10 -1.04 39.19
C ALA A 591 -8.12 -2.04 39.75
N SER A 592 -8.74 -2.84 38.90
CA SER A 592 -9.71 -3.89 39.29
C SER A 592 -9.09 -5.29 39.45
N GLY A 593 -7.76 -5.42 39.34
CA GLY A 593 -7.06 -6.71 39.44
C GLY A 593 -7.32 -7.67 38.27
N LYS A 594 -7.80 -7.15 37.13
CA LYS A 594 -8.20 -7.89 35.93
C LYS A 594 -7.35 -7.57 34.71
N ALA A 595 -6.16 -6.98 34.91
CA ALA A 595 -5.21 -6.77 33.83
C ALA A 595 -4.86 -8.10 33.13
N PRO A 596 -4.45 -8.08 31.85
CA PRO A 596 -3.82 -9.23 31.20
C PRO A 596 -2.43 -9.51 31.81
N ASP A 597 -1.76 -10.57 31.36
CA ASP A 597 -0.38 -10.86 31.78
C ASP A 597 0.63 -10.01 31.00
N ALA A 598 0.36 -9.78 29.71
CA ALA A 598 1.07 -8.82 28.87
C ALA A 598 0.11 -8.08 27.94
N ALA A 599 0.57 -6.97 27.35
CA ALA A 599 -0.13 -6.33 26.25
C ALA A 599 0.84 -5.84 25.17
N VAL A 600 0.38 -5.88 23.92
CA VAL A 600 1.15 -5.49 22.73
C VAL A 600 0.33 -4.54 21.84
N GLY A 601 0.99 -3.72 21.03
CA GLY A 601 0.35 -2.63 20.29
C GLY A 601 -0.04 -1.42 21.16
N ILE A 602 0.56 -1.27 22.35
CA ILE A 602 0.20 -0.17 23.26
C ILE A 602 0.94 1.09 22.85
N SER A 603 0.25 2.23 22.74
CA SER A 603 0.93 3.47 22.39
C SER A 603 1.99 3.80 23.44
N SER A 604 3.20 4.15 22.97
CA SER A 604 4.34 4.52 23.81
C SER A 604 4.01 5.62 24.84
N GLY A 605 3.06 6.51 24.51
CA GLY A 605 2.58 7.58 25.39
C GLY A 605 1.85 7.10 26.66
N TYR A 606 1.27 5.89 26.69
CA TYR A 606 0.58 5.35 27.87
C TYR A 606 1.48 4.56 28.81
N VAL A 607 2.67 4.16 28.35
CA VAL A 607 3.56 3.25 29.09
C VAL A 607 4.00 3.87 30.42
N TYR A 608 4.46 5.12 30.38
CA TYR A 608 4.94 5.83 31.57
C TYR A 608 3.86 5.93 32.67
N ASP A 609 2.62 6.26 32.30
CA ASP A 609 1.52 6.39 33.26
C ASP A 609 1.16 5.04 33.94
N LEU A 610 1.28 3.93 33.21
CA LEU A 610 1.09 2.59 33.76
C LEU A 610 2.25 2.21 34.69
N ALA A 611 3.49 2.48 34.28
CA ALA A 611 4.70 2.21 35.07
C ALA A 611 4.73 3.02 36.37
N LEU A 612 4.43 4.32 36.31
CA LEU A 612 4.38 5.23 37.46
C LEU A 612 3.37 4.78 38.52
N ARG A 613 2.29 4.11 38.09
CA ARG A 613 1.25 3.54 38.97
C ARG A 613 1.60 2.13 39.47
N GLY A 614 2.79 1.62 39.17
CA GLY A 614 3.25 0.29 39.57
C GLY A 614 2.50 -0.87 38.89
N ALA A 615 1.85 -0.62 37.75
CA ALA A 615 1.08 -1.63 37.02
C ALA A 615 1.98 -2.61 36.25
N LEU A 616 3.17 -2.14 35.84
CA LEU A 616 4.04 -2.84 34.91
C LEU A 616 5.24 -3.47 35.63
N GLU A 617 5.76 -4.53 35.02
CA GLU A 617 6.96 -5.22 35.45
C GLU A 617 8.22 -4.54 34.89
N ASN A 618 9.27 -4.44 35.71
CA ASN A 618 10.56 -3.90 35.26
C ASN A 618 11.31 -4.97 34.45
N MET A 619 11.47 -4.75 33.15
CA MET A 619 12.13 -5.69 32.23
C MET A 619 13.65 -5.74 32.43
N ARG A 620 14.27 -4.71 33.03
CA ARG A 620 15.72 -4.70 33.29
C ARG A 620 16.19 -5.79 34.25
N GLN A 621 15.28 -6.40 34.99
CA GLN A 621 15.62 -7.45 35.95
C GLN A 621 15.91 -8.80 35.28
N TYR A 622 15.53 -8.99 34.01
CA TYR A 622 15.77 -10.23 33.28
C TYR A 622 17.17 -10.26 32.67
N ASP A 623 17.86 -11.40 32.79
CA ASP A 623 19.26 -11.55 32.38
C ASP A 623 19.50 -11.21 30.90
N ASN A 624 18.57 -11.55 30.02
CA ASN A 624 18.66 -11.30 28.57
C ASN A 624 18.15 -9.91 28.14
N PHE A 625 17.76 -9.03 29.07
CA PHE A 625 17.23 -7.70 28.73
C PHE A 625 18.19 -6.90 27.85
N LYS A 626 19.50 -6.95 28.12
CA LYS A 626 20.49 -6.22 27.31
C LYS A 626 20.51 -6.67 25.86
N GLU A 627 20.34 -7.97 25.61
CA GLU A 627 20.28 -8.54 24.26
C GLU A 627 18.99 -8.11 23.55
N VAL A 628 17.85 -8.16 24.26
CA VAL A 628 16.56 -7.70 23.73
C VAL A 628 16.57 -6.20 23.44
N GLY A 629 17.11 -5.38 24.35
CA GLY A 629 17.15 -3.93 24.21
C GLY A 629 18.03 -3.45 23.04
N LYS A 630 19.10 -4.20 22.69
CA LYS A 630 19.96 -3.90 21.53
C LYS A 630 19.29 -4.09 20.18
N ARG A 631 18.10 -4.71 20.13
CA ARG A 631 17.31 -4.84 18.88
C ARG A 631 16.76 -3.50 18.40
N PHE A 632 16.71 -2.49 19.27
CA PHE A 632 16.02 -1.22 19.03
C PHE A 632 16.99 -0.04 19.08
N ALA A 633 16.63 1.07 18.42
CA ALA A 633 17.33 2.34 18.64
C ALA A 633 17.16 2.77 20.11
N PRO A 634 18.24 3.18 20.82
CA PRO A 634 18.15 3.49 22.25
C PRO A 634 17.09 4.55 22.60
N GLY A 635 16.93 5.56 21.73
CA GLY A 635 15.92 6.61 21.92
C GLY A 635 14.47 6.11 21.87
N MET A 636 14.19 4.92 21.34
CA MET A 636 12.85 4.31 21.35
C MET A 636 12.49 3.67 22.70
N LEU A 637 13.47 3.36 23.55
CA LEU A 637 13.23 2.79 24.88
C LEU A 637 12.86 3.86 25.91
N ILE A 638 13.15 5.14 25.62
CA ILE A 638 12.94 6.28 26.53
C ILE A 638 11.51 6.37 27.08
N PRO A 639 10.43 6.22 26.28
CA PRO A 639 9.06 6.26 26.80
C PRO A 639 8.76 5.13 27.80
N GLY A 640 9.51 4.03 27.74
CA GLY A 640 9.41 2.90 28.65
C GLY A 640 10.19 3.08 29.97
N VAL A 641 10.99 4.13 30.10
CA VAL A 641 11.77 4.37 31.32
C VAL A 641 10.92 5.06 32.37
N CYS A 642 10.91 4.51 33.58
CA CYS A 642 10.32 5.14 34.76
C CYS A 642 11.23 4.87 35.96
N ASP A 643 11.65 5.93 36.67
CA ASP A 643 12.70 5.82 37.69
C ASP A 643 13.94 5.04 37.14
N ASN A 644 14.41 4.01 37.84
CA ASN A 644 15.55 3.18 37.42
C ASN A 644 15.14 1.92 36.63
N GLY A 645 13.90 1.82 36.16
CA GLY A 645 13.39 0.65 35.44
C GLY A 645 13.05 0.91 33.97
N VAL A 646 12.97 -0.15 33.17
CA VAL A 646 12.40 -0.13 31.81
C VAL A 646 11.18 -1.04 31.83
N TYR A 647 10.02 -0.50 31.48
CA TYR A 647 8.72 -1.16 31.64
C TYR A 647 8.04 -1.51 30.31
N ALA A 648 8.71 -1.22 29.20
CA ALA A 648 8.28 -1.62 27.87
C ALA A 648 9.47 -1.81 26.93
N VAL A 649 9.27 -2.64 25.92
CA VAL A 649 10.13 -2.68 24.72
C VAL A 649 9.33 -2.19 23.51
N PRO A 650 9.95 -1.50 22.54
CA PRO A 650 9.30 -1.09 21.30
C PRO A 650 8.76 -2.31 20.52
N GLU A 651 7.60 -2.14 19.88
CA GLU A 651 7.04 -3.12 18.94
C GLU A 651 7.19 -2.61 17.49
N THR A 652 6.80 -1.35 17.28
CA THR A 652 6.80 -0.68 15.99
C THR A 652 7.43 0.70 16.11
N PHE A 653 7.87 1.26 14.98
CA PHE A 653 8.41 2.60 14.92
C PHE A 653 7.67 3.49 13.93
N ASN A 654 7.66 4.78 14.21
CA ASN A 654 7.40 5.81 13.20
C ASN A 654 8.74 6.46 12.81
N PHE A 655 8.78 7.10 11.65
CA PHE A 655 9.93 7.88 11.21
C PHE A 655 9.46 9.11 10.47
N TYR A 656 10.28 10.17 10.49
CA TYR A 656 10.09 11.36 9.66
C TYR A 656 11.24 11.50 8.68
N VAL A 657 10.93 11.61 7.39
CA VAL A 657 11.93 11.80 6.31
C VAL A 657 11.52 12.96 5.42
N LEU A 658 12.44 13.40 4.56
CA LEU A 658 12.18 14.36 3.51
C LEU A 658 11.67 13.65 2.26
N PHE A 659 10.45 13.92 1.85
CA PHE A 659 9.91 13.49 0.56
C PHE A 659 10.19 14.56 -0.48
N TYR A 660 10.59 14.18 -1.70
CA TYR A 660 10.76 15.12 -2.80
C TYR A 660 10.41 14.51 -4.16
N ARG A 661 9.87 15.34 -5.06
CA ARG A 661 9.55 15.01 -6.45
C ARG A 661 10.78 15.21 -7.33
N THR A 662 11.41 14.12 -7.77
CA THR A 662 12.65 14.16 -8.56
C THR A 662 12.47 14.97 -9.84
N ASP A 663 11.39 14.69 -10.57
CA ASP A 663 11.02 15.37 -11.82
C ASP A 663 10.86 16.89 -11.65
N ILE A 664 10.22 17.32 -10.56
CA ILE A 664 10.04 18.76 -10.27
C ILE A 664 11.37 19.36 -9.83
N MET A 665 12.08 18.75 -8.88
CA MET A 665 13.34 19.29 -8.37
C MET A 665 14.38 19.47 -9.49
N ASP A 666 14.50 18.48 -10.38
CA ASP A 666 15.41 18.51 -11.53
C ASP A 666 15.00 19.60 -12.53
N SER A 667 13.70 19.74 -12.84
CA SER A 667 13.20 20.79 -13.74
C SER A 667 13.50 22.21 -13.24
N LEU A 668 13.62 22.38 -11.91
CA LEU A 668 13.91 23.65 -11.27
C LEU A 668 15.41 23.86 -10.99
N GLY A 669 16.24 22.85 -11.23
CA GLY A 669 17.66 22.85 -10.85
C GLY A 669 17.86 22.94 -9.33
N LEU A 670 16.91 22.46 -8.54
CA LEU A 670 16.98 22.49 -7.08
C LEU A 670 17.66 21.22 -6.55
N LYS A 671 18.62 21.39 -5.65
CA LYS A 671 19.24 20.28 -4.93
C LYS A 671 18.38 19.86 -3.73
N VAL A 672 18.41 18.58 -3.40
CA VAL A 672 17.77 18.06 -2.19
C VAL A 672 18.49 18.65 -0.95
N PRO A 673 17.77 19.33 -0.04
CA PRO A 673 18.38 20.01 1.11
C PRO A 673 18.71 19.03 2.22
N ASP A 674 19.88 19.21 2.82
CA ASP A 674 20.37 18.40 3.92
C ASP A 674 20.01 18.99 5.30
N THR A 675 19.78 20.31 5.36
CA THR A 675 19.49 21.06 6.58
C THR A 675 18.24 21.94 6.46
N MET A 676 17.63 22.30 7.60
CA MET A 676 16.52 23.26 7.63
C MET A 676 16.93 24.66 7.14
N GLU A 677 18.21 25.03 7.24
CA GLU A 677 18.71 26.27 6.66
C GLU A 677 18.67 26.25 5.12
N GLU A 678 19.06 25.13 4.52
CA GLU A 678 18.97 24.93 3.06
C GLU A 678 17.52 24.89 2.58
N VAL A 679 16.62 24.27 3.35
CA VAL A 679 15.16 24.37 3.11
C VAL A 679 14.74 25.83 3.06
N ARG A 680 15.08 26.63 4.09
CA ARG A 680 14.70 28.05 4.17
C ARG A 680 15.24 28.88 2.99
N LYS A 681 16.45 28.56 2.50
CA LYS A 681 17.03 29.21 1.30
C LYS A 681 16.31 28.84 0.01
N MET A 682 15.68 27.67 -0.05
CA MET A 682 14.93 27.17 -1.20
C MET A 682 13.50 27.75 -1.29
N LEU A 683 12.87 28.07 -0.16
CA LEU A 683 11.47 28.53 -0.13
C LEU A 683 11.16 29.68 -1.11
N PRO A 684 11.97 30.74 -1.25
CA PRO A 684 11.66 31.82 -2.18
C PRO A 684 11.62 31.37 -3.65
N GLN A 685 12.36 30.34 -4.02
CA GLN A 685 12.34 29.78 -5.38
C GLN A 685 11.05 28.97 -5.61
N LEU A 686 10.64 28.17 -4.62
CA LEU A 686 9.36 27.44 -4.66
C LEU A 686 8.17 28.41 -4.73
N GLU A 687 8.15 29.44 -3.87
CA GLU A 687 7.06 30.41 -3.81
C GLU A 687 6.87 31.21 -5.11
N ARG A 688 7.96 31.61 -5.78
CA ARG A 688 7.89 32.27 -7.10
C ARG A 688 7.20 31.41 -8.15
N MET A 689 7.17 30.11 -7.94
CA MET A 689 6.53 29.14 -8.83
C MET A 689 5.16 28.68 -8.33
N GLY A 690 4.67 29.26 -7.23
CA GLY A 690 3.42 28.85 -6.59
C GLY A 690 3.50 27.46 -5.92
N LEU A 691 4.71 26.99 -5.63
CA LEU A 691 5.00 25.72 -4.97
C LEU A 691 5.28 25.95 -3.48
N GLY A 692 5.02 24.94 -2.66
CA GLY A 692 5.22 25.01 -1.21
C GLY A 692 6.14 23.92 -0.67
N PHE A 693 6.59 24.11 0.57
CA PHE A 693 7.23 23.07 1.38
C PHE A 693 6.26 22.60 2.46
N ASN A 694 6.12 21.28 2.63
CA ASN A 694 5.37 20.74 3.77
C ASN A 694 6.30 20.50 4.96
N THR A 695 5.88 20.91 6.15
CA THR A 695 6.50 20.49 7.40
C THR A 695 5.60 19.49 8.11
N HIS A 696 6.17 18.43 8.69
CA HIS A 696 5.42 17.44 9.47
C HIS A 696 4.61 18.08 10.62
N VAL A 697 5.08 19.24 11.13
CA VAL A 697 4.35 20.05 12.12
C VAL A 697 2.98 20.48 11.59
N ALA A 698 2.85 20.76 10.29
CA ALA A 698 1.62 21.20 9.65
C ALA A 698 0.61 20.05 9.45
N ASN A 699 1.07 18.79 9.50
CA ASN A 699 0.19 17.62 9.36
C ASN A 699 -0.47 17.23 10.69
N ASN A 700 -0.02 17.77 11.81
CA ASN A 700 -0.53 17.46 13.14
C ASN A 700 -1.48 18.55 13.63
N LEU A 701 -2.75 18.21 13.88
CA LEU A 701 -3.73 19.17 14.46
C LEU A 701 -3.37 19.54 15.90
N VAL A 702 -2.90 18.57 16.68
CA VAL A 702 -2.41 18.77 18.05
C VAL A 702 -0.89 18.91 17.99
N LYS A 703 -0.36 20.03 18.49
CA LYS A 703 1.09 20.32 18.48
C LYS A 703 1.79 19.68 19.70
N GLY A 704 1.86 18.35 19.69
CA GLY A 704 2.47 17.56 20.77
C GLY A 704 3.99 17.54 20.74
N TYR A 705 4.59 16.60 21.49
CA TYR A 705 6.05 16.48 21.58
C TYR A 705 6.71 16.19 20.24
N ASN A 706 6.08 15.36 19.42
CA ASN A 706 6.55 15.02 18.07
C ASN A 706 6.71 16.23 17.15
N THR A 707 6.06 17.36 17.45
CA THR A 707 6.17 18.60 16.64
C THR A 707 7.13 19.64 17.21
N THR A 708 7.37 19.61 18.52
CA THR A 708 8.12 20.67 19.22
C THR A 708 9.52 20.23 19.64
N THR A 709 9.63 19.01 20.17
CA THR A 709 10.88 18.50 20.74
C THR A 709 11.98 18.19 19.73
N PRO A 710 11.71 17.76 18.47
CA PRO A 710 12.75 17.65 17.45
C PRO A 710 13.59 18.93 17.30
N PHE A 711 12.94 20.09 17.23
CA PHE A 711 13.61 21.39 17.07
C PHE A 711 14.41 21.79 18.32
N ILE A 712 13.92 21.43 19.51
CA ILE A 712 14.61 21.67 20.78
C ILE A 712 15.88 20.82 20.85
N PHE A 713 15.76 19.51 20.61
CA PHE A 713 16.86 18.56 20.75
C PHE A 713 17.94 18.74 19.66
N GLN A 714 17.55 19.04 18.42
CA GLN A 714 18.50 19.37 17.35
C GLN A 714 19.29 20.67 17.63
N ASN A 715 18.79 21.53 18.52
CA ASN A 715 19.48 22.74 18.97
C ASN A 715 20.17 22.58 20.35
N GLY A 716 20.38 21.34 20.80
CA GLY A 716 21.07 21.04 22.06
C GLY A 716 20.26 21.39 23.32
N GLY A 717 18.97 21.68 23.18
CA GLY A 717 18.09 21.95 24.31
C GLY A 717 17.71 20.67 25.06
N LYS A 718 17.54 20.78 26.37
CA LYS A 718 16.96 19.73 27.23
C LYS A 718 15.70 20.26 27.88
N LEU A 719 14.67 19.42 27.97
CA LEU A 719 13.44 19.81 28.66
C LEU A 719 13.63 19.82 30.17
N MET A 720 14.35 18.85 30.75
CA MET A 720 14.55 18.81 32.20
C MET A 720 15.82 18.02 32.52
N GLU A 721 16.51 18.43 33.58
CA GLU A 721 17.66 17.68 34.09
C GLU A 721 17.23 16.61 35.08
N SER A 722 17.94 15.48 35.08
CA SER A 722 17.73 14.43 36.06
C SER A 722 17.97 14.95 37.49
N GLY A 723 17.10 14.57 38.42
CA GLY A 723 17.10 15.06 39.80
C GLY A 723 16.42 16.42 40.00
N SER A 724 16.05 17.14 38.94
CA SER A 724 15.29 18.39 39.04
C SER A 724 13.83 18.15 39.40
N THR A 725 13.21 19.10 40.11
CA THR A 725 11.76 19.16 40.37
C THR A 725 11.06 20.22 39.53
N GLN A 726 11.82 20.94 38.70
CA GLN A 726 11.34 22.03 37.84
C GLN A 726 11.95 21.94 36.44
N ILE A 727 11.20 22.44 35.47
CA ILE A 727 11.66 22.66 34.09
C ILE A 727 12.24 24.07 33.94
N ASP A 728 13.24 24.18 33.08
CA ASP A 728 13.77 25.45 32.56
C ASP A 728 13.68 25.47 31.03
N LEU A 729 12.68 26.19 30.51
CA LEU A 729 12.47 26.43 29.09
C LEU A 729 13.22 27.68 28.58
N GLU A 730 13.86 28.44 29.46
CA GLU A 730 14.60 29.66 29.09
C GLU A 730 16.07 29.38 28.75
N THR A 731 16.48 28.11 28.77
CA THR A 731 17.82 27.71 28.33
C THR A 731 18.07 28.09 26.86
N PRO A 732 19.32 28.44 26.48
CA PRO A 732 19.64 28.85 25.12
C PRO A 732 19.20 27.86 24.03
N GLY A 733 19.37 26.55 24.26
CA GLY A 733 19.00 25.50 23.31
C GLY A 733 17.48 25.40 23.11
N VAL A 734 16.68 25.45 24.19
CA VAL A 734 15.22 25.43 24.10
C VAL A 734 14.69 26.66 23.39
N LEU A 735 15.16 27.86 23.76
CA LEU A 735 14.75 29.11 23.12
C LEU A 735 15.15 29.14 21.63
N LYS A 736 16.34 28.64 21.29
CA LYS A 736 16.79 28.56 19.89
C LYS A 736 15.91 27.60 19.09
N GLY A 737 15.63 26.41 19.60
CA GLY A 737 14.75 25.44 18.94
C GLY A 737 13.33 25.95 18.73
N LEU A 738 12.72 26.55 19.76
CA LEU A 738 11.38 27.16 19.64
C LEU A 738 11.36 28.38 18.71
N LYS A 739 12.45 29.15 18.67
CA LYS A 739 12.61 30.25 17.71
C LYS A 739 12.64 29.72 16.29
N GLU A 740 13.48 28.73 15.99
CA GLU A 740 13.53 28.15 14.63
C GLU A 740 12.18 27.56 14.21
N LEU A 741 11.53 26.83 15.11
CA LEU A 741 10.20 26.27 14.86
C LEU A 741 9.16 27.35 14.56
N THR A 742 9.11 28.42 15.35
CA THR A 742 8.11 29.48 15.18
C THR A 742 8.41 30.35 13.95
N GLU A 743 9.68 30.65 13.68
CA GLU A 743 10.12 31.44 12.51
C GLU A 743 9.81 30.74 11.18
N ASN A 744 9.79 29.40 11.14
CA ASN A 744 9.32 28.67 9.96
C ASN A 744 7.93 29.13 9.49
N PHE A 745 7.06 29.51 10.42
CA PHE A 745 5.71 30.01 10.10
C PHE A 745 5.63 31.53 10.06
N THR A 746 6.30 32.23 10.98
CA THR A 746 6.15 33.70 11.13
C THR A 746 7.06 34.51 10.20
N ILE A 747 8.22 33.97 9.80
CA ILE A 747 9.19 34.64 8.93
C ILE A 747 9.21 33.98 7.55
N TYR A 748 9.23 32.66 7.50
CA TYR A 748 9.42 31.89 6.27
C TYR A 748 8.10 31.42 5.61
N ASP A 749 6.95 31.91 6.09
CA ASP A 749 5.59 31.65 5.56
C ASP A 749 5.25 30.18 5.25
N MET A 750 5.87 29.22 5.94
CA MET A 750 5.44 27.83 5.83
C MET A 750 3.98 27.70 6.29
N LYS A 751 3.20 26.84 5.64
CA LYS A 751 1.80 26.63 6.01
C LYS A 751 1.70 26.01 7.40
N TYR A 752 0.94 26.64 8.29
CA TYR A 752 0.71 26.16 9.65
C TYR A 752 -0.09 24.85 9.72
N GLU A 753 -0.98 24.63 8.74
CA GLU A 753 -1.80 23.44 8.60
C GLU A 753 -1.86 22.97 7.14
N VAL A 754 -1.64 21.67 6.94
CA VAL A 754 -1.77 20.98 5.66
C VAL A 754 -2.58 19.71 5.89
N LEU A 755 -3.84 19.72 5.43
CA LEU A 755 -4.80 18.64 5.64
C LEU A 755 -4.35 17.29 5.08
N SER A 756 -3.70 17.30 3.92
CA SER A 756 -3.13 16.10 3.31
C SER A 756 -1.89 16.47 2.51
N PHE A 757 -0.72 16.18 3.08
CA PHE A 757 0.53 16.32 2.35
C PHE A 757 0.61 15.33 1.19
N TYR A 758 0.19 14.08 1.40
CA TYR A 758 0.10 13.07 0.33
C TYR A 758 -0.58 13.63 -0.94
N GLN A 759 -1.76 14.26 -0.82
CA GLN A 759 -2.44 14.84 -1.97
C GLN A 759 -1.68 16.06 -2.53
N ALA A 760 -1.19 16.97 -1.68
CA ALA A 760 -0.43 18.14 -2.14
C ALA A 760 0.88 17.77 -2.86
N PHE A 761 1.53 16.68 -2.44
CA PHE A 761 2.72 16.11 -3.04
C PHE A 761 2.40 15.40 -4.36
N ARG A 762 1.34 14.58 -4.36
CA ARG A 762 0.84 13.89 -5.56
C ARG A 762 0.46 14.87 -6.66
N ASP A 763 -0.13 15.99 -6.28
CA ASP A 763 -0.46 17.11 -7.16
C ASP A 763 0.76 17.93 -7.62
N GLY A 764 1.93 17.75 -7.02
CA GLY A 764 3.11 18.57 -7.28
C GLY A 764 3.03 20.00 -6.71
N ARG A 765 1.99 20.36 -5.95
CA ARG A 765 1.87 21.69 -5.29
C ARG A 765 2.87 21.87 -4.16
N MET A 766 3.11 20.79 -3.41
CA MET A 766 4.16 20.72 -2.40
C MET A 766 5.14 19.63 -2.82
N PRO A 767 6.03 19.91 -3.79
CA PRO A 767 6.90 18.89 -4.38
C PRO A 767 7.97 18.41 -3.42
N ILE A 768 8.12 19.04 -2.25
CA ILE A 768 9.10 18.69 -1.24
C ILE A 768 8.52 18.95 0.17
N GLY A 769 8.85 18.09 1.13
CA GLY A 769 8.44 18.30 2.52
C GLY A 769 8.74 17.15 3.45
N THR A 770 8.71 17.43 4.75
CA THR A 770 8.87 16.41 5.80
C THR A 770 7.52 15.79 6.15
N SER A 771 7.48 14.46 6.25
CA SER A 771 6.29 13.72 6.69
C SER A 771 6.70 12.35 7.22
N ASP A 772 5.71 11.50 7.53
CA ASP A 772 5.94 10.27 8.27
C ASP A 772 5.71 8.98 7.46
N TYR A 773 5.80 7.84 8.16
CA TYR A 773 5.51 6.51 7.63
C TYR A 773 4.16 6.41 6.92
N ALA A 774 3.11 7.10 7.39
CA ALA A 774 1.79 7.03 6.76
C ALA A 774 1.81 7.64 5.35
N THR A 775 2.49 8.77 5.18
CA THR A 775 2.73 9.36 3.85
C THR A 775 3.55 8.43 2.96
N PHE A 776 4.59 7.79 3.51
CA PHE A 776 5.39 6.80 2.78
C PHE A 776 4.51 5.66 2.24
N ASN A 777 3.70 5.03 3.09
CA ASN A 777 2.81 3.94 2.69
C ASN A 777 1.80 4.39 1.61
N LEU A 778 1.20 5.58 1.76
CA LEU A 778 0.28 6.13 0.76
C LEU A 778 0.95 6.41 -0.58
N LEU A 779 2.17 6.97 -0.61
CA LEU A 779 2.89 7.22 -1.86
C LEU A 779 3.31 5.90 -2.53
N THR A 780 3.80 4.94 -1.77
CA THR A 780 4.23 3.63 -2.29
C THR A 780 3.06 2.82 -2.84
N ASN A 781 1.90 2.79 -2.17
CA ASN A 781 0.82 1.87 -2.50
C ASN A 781 -0.40 2.51 -3.18
N ALA A 782 -0.58 3.83 -3.10
CA ALA A 782 -1.76 4.52 -3.63
C ALA A 782 -1.45 5.60 -4.70
N ALA A 783 -0.18 5.80 -5.08
CA ALA A 783 0.22 6.72 -6.15
C ALA A 783 1.15 6.04 -7.18
N PRO A 784 0.71 4.96 -7.86
CA PRO A 784 1.53 4.23 -8.81
C PRO A 784 2.04 5.10 -9.97
N GLU A 785 1.30 6.16 -10.34
CA GLU A 785 1.72 7.09 -11.39
C GLU A 785 2.94 7.94 -11.02
N LEU A 786 3.35 7.94 -9.75
CA LEU A 786 4.54 8.66 -9.29
C LEU A 786 5.75 7.75 -9.12
N SER A 787 5.66 6.43 -9.35
CA SER A 787 6.68 5.44 -8.95
C SER A 787 8.13 5.85 -9.24
N ASP A 788 8.37 6.57 -10.33
CA ASP A 788 9.69 6.97 -10.81
C ASP A 788 9.95 8.49 -10.73
N SER A 789 9.03 9.24 -10.12
CA SER A 789 9.04 10.70 -10.01
C SER A 789 9.16 11.22 -8.58
N TRP A 790 9.43 10.35 -7.60
CA TRP A 790 9.73 10.77 -6.24
C TRP A 790 10.78 9.91 -5.55
N ASP A 791 11.32 10.47 -4.47
CA ASP A 791 12.28 9.81 -3.60
C ASP A 791 12.20 10.34 -2.16
N ILE A 792 12.99 9.75 -1.28
CA ILE A 792 13.20 10.22 0.09
C ILE A 792 14.66 10.53 0.39
N ALA A 793 14.86 11.48 1.29
CA ALA A 793 16.15 11.77 1.91
C ALA A 793 16.00 11.84 3.45
N PRO A 794 17.10 11.75 4.22
CA PRO A 794 17.06 11.94 5.66
C PRO A 794 16.38 13.24 6.06
N TYR A 795 15.78 13.29 7.26
CA TYR A 795 15.11 14.48 7.78
C TYR A 795 16.07 15.70 7.76
N PRO A 796 15.71 16.86 7.18
CA PRO A 796 16.61 18.00 7.12
C PRO A 796 16.87 18.52 8.54
N GLY A 797 18.10 18.37 9.01
CA GLY A 797 18.46 18.62 10.40
C GLY A 797 19.02 20.02 10.65
N VAL A 798 19.69 20.17 11.80
CA VAL A 798 20.47 21.36 12.17
C VAL A 798 21.95 20.97 12.28
N LYS A 799 22.84 21.78 11.71
CA LYS A 799 24.29 21.59 11.87
C LYS A 799 24.73 21.96 13.29
N ASP A 800 25.47 21.07 13.94
CA ASP A 800 26.15 21.35 15.20
C ASP A 800 27.47 22.11 14.97
N GLU A 801 28.19 22.39 16.06
CA GLU A 801 29.47 23.12 16.02
C GLU A 801 30.59 22.35 15.29
N ASP A 802 30.48 21.01 15.24
CA ASP A 802 31.43 20.11 14.57
C ASP A 802 31.08 19.87 13.10
N GLY A 803 29.94 20.40 12.62
CA GLY A 803 29.47 20.28 11.25
C GLY A 803 28.61 19.03 10.98
N ASN A 804 28.30 18.23 12.01
CA ASN A 804 27.38 17.11 11.88
C ASN A 804 25.94 17.62 11.79
N VAL A 805 25.11 16.98 10.97
CA VAL A 805 23.70 17.33 10.86
C VAL A 805 22.90 16.50 11.86
N LEU A 806 22.43 17.14 12.93
CA LEU A 806 21.57 16.53 13.94
C LEU A 806 20.15 16.43 13.41
N ARG A 807 19.61 15.20 13.33
CA ARG A 807 18.29 14.91 12.72
C ARG A 807 17.30 14.30 13.71
N TYR A 808 17.41 14.67 14.99
CA TYR A 808 16.57 14.09 16.03
C TYR A 808 15.09 14.26 15.73
N THR A 809 14.35 13.14 15.70
CA THR A 809 12.90 13.10 15.49
C THR A 809 12.26 12.13 16.48
N SER A 810 10.98 12.32 16.79
CA SER A 810 10.19 11.28 17.46
C SER A 810 10.00 10.08 16.52
N GLY A 811 9.92 8.88 17.08
CA GLY A 811 9.83 7.63 16.33
C GLY A 811 9.33 6.42 17.12
N ALA A 812 9.08 6.51 18.43
CA ALA A 812 8.47 5.42 19.19
C ALA A 812 6.95 5.40 18.95
N ALA A 813 6.46 4.37 18.25
CA ALA A 813 5.04 4.22 17.98
C ALA A 813 4.35 3.37 19.06
N GLU A 814 4.32 2.06 18.88
CA GLU A 814 3.73 1.14 19.84
C GLU A 814 4.78 0.28 20.56
N SER A 815 4.38 -0.23 21.73
CA SER A 815 5.25 -0.94 22.65
C SER A 815 4.55 -2.18 23.22
N CYS A 816 5.38 -3.11 23.69
CA CYS A 816 5.00 -4.29 24.43
C CYS A 816 5.24 -4.06 25.93
N VAL A 817 4.28 -4.46 26.77
CA VAL A 817 4.35 -4.32 28.23
C VAL A 817 4.03 -5.63 28.92
N VAL A 818 4.62 -5.86 30.10
CA VAL A 818 4.27 -6.97 31.00
C VAL A 818 3.64 -6.38 32.25
N PHE A 819 2.47 -6.90 32.65
CA PHE A 819 1.80 -6.47 33.87
C PHE A 819 2.38 -7.22 35.07
N LYS A 820 2.50 -6.52 36.20
CA LYS A 820 3.04 -7.08 37.43
C LYS A 820 2.05 -8.07 38.07
N LYS A 821 2.32 -9.38 37.96
CA LYS A 821 1.47 -10.46 38.50
C LYS A 821 2.20 -11.58 39.25
N ASN A 822 3.51 -11.43 39.51
CA ASN A 822 4.41 -12.37 40.19
C ASN A 822 4.52 -13.75 39.53
N ASP A 823 3.44 -14.50 39.36
CA ASP A 823 3.49 -15.92 38.95
C ASP A 823 3.65 -16.12 37.43
N SER A 824 3.19 -15.17 36.61
CA SER A 824 3.18 -15.28 35.14
C SER A 824 4.19 -14.37 34.43
N ASN A 825 4.97 -13.58 35.19
CA ASN A 825 5.83 -12.53 34.66
C ASN A 825 6.94 -13.08 33.75
N GLU A 826 7.59 -14.19 34.15
CA GLU A 826 8.65 -14.81 33.32
C GLU A 826 8.10 -15.37 32.00
N ALA A 827 6.92 -16.01 32.05
CA ALA A 827 6.26 -16.52 30.84
C ALA A 827 5.83 -15.38 29.91
N ALA A 828 5.31 -14.29 30.48
CA ALA A 828 4.97 -13.07 29.74
C ALA A 828 6.20 -12.45 29.08
N TRP A 829 7.32 -12.35 29.81
CA TRP A 829 8.59 -11.85 29.27
C TRP A 829 9.12 -12.73 28.14
N LYS A 830 9.11 -14.07 28.29
CA LYS A 830 9.49 -15.00 27.22
C LYS A 830 8.66 -14.79 25.95
N PHE A 831 7.36 -14.51 26.08
CA PHE A 831 6.54 -14.18 24.94
C PHE A 831 6.95 -12.85 24.30
N ILE A 832 7.19 -11.79 25.08
CA ILE A 832 7.62 -10.49 24.53
C ILE A 832 8.99 -10.61 23.83
N ASP A 833 9.92 -11.35 24.41
CA ASP A 833 11.22 -11.64 23.81
C ASP A 833 11.07 -12.39 22.48
N TRP A 834 10.27 -13.46 22.44
CA TRP A 834 9.96 -14.19 21.21
C TRP A 834 9.26 -13.29 20.18
N TRP A 835 8.21 -12.58 20.58
CA TRP A 835 7.41 -11.74 19.68
C TRP A 835 8.26 -10.65 19.02
N THR A 836 9.18 -10.05 19.76
CA THR A 836 10.05 -8.97 19.27
C THR A 836 11.37 -9.46 18.65
N SER A 837 11.57 -10.77 18.54
CA SER A 837 12.75 -11.36 17.89
C SER A 837 12.77 -11.05 16.40
N THR A 838 13.96 -11.06 15.80
CA THR A 838 14.14 -10.73 14.39
C THR A 838 13.37 -11.69 13.50
N GLU A 839 13.47 -12.98 13.78
CA GLU A 839 12.84 -14.04 12.99
C GLU A 839 11.32 -13.90 12.98
N VAL A 840 10.71 -13.72 14.16
CA VAL A 840 9.26 -13.60 14.32
C VAL A 840 8.73 -12.32 13.70
N GLN A 841 9.43 -11.19 13.88
CA GLN A 841 9.01 -9.91 13.30
C GLN A 841 9.12 -9.90 11.77
N THR A 842 10.16 -10.54 11.20
CA THR A 842 10.29 -10.70 9.74
C THR A 842 9.22 -11.64 9.19
N GLU A 843 8.95 -12.77 9.84
CA GLU A 843 7.89 -13.70 9.42
C GLU A 843 6.50 -13.06 9.53
N PHE A 844 6.25 -12.28 10.59
CA PHE A 844 5.00 -11.55 10.74
C PHE A 844 4.84 -10.49 9.65
N ALA A 845 5.88 -9.72 9.34
CA ALA A 845 5.87 -8.75 8.25
C ALA A 845 5.54 -9.41 6.89
N PHE A 846 6.21 -10.52 6.58
CA PHE A 846 5.98 -11.27 5.36
C PHE A 846 4.57 -11.87 5.32
N THR A 847 4.12 -12.47 6.42
CA THR A 847 2.77 -13.06 6.52
C THR A 847 1.72 -12.00 6.31
N LEU A 848 1.86 -10.85 6.97
CA LEU A 848 0.90 -9.77 6.91
C LEU A 848 0.74 -9.26 5.47
N GLN A 849 1.87 -8.99 4.80
CA GLN A 849 1.85 -8.45 3.43
C GLN A 849 1.35 -9.49 2.42
N SER A 850 1.81 -10.73 2.49
CA SER A 850 1.35 -11.81 1.59
C SER A 850 -0.12 -12.18 1.80
N THR A 851 -0.61 -12.10 3.04
CA THR A 851 -1.99 -12.47 3.42
C THR A 851 -2.99 -11.34 3.19
N LEU A 852 -2.60 -10.09 3.39
CA LEU A 852 -3.55 -8.96 3.36
C LEU A 852 -3.34 -8.03 2.17
N GLY A 853 -2.12 -7.93 1.62
CA GLY A 853 -1.77 -7.11 0.47
C GLY A 853 -0.56 -6.20 0.73
N ASN A 854 -0.02 -5.60 -0.33
CA ASN A 854 1.17 -4.74 -0.29
C ASN A 854 1.01 -3.49 0.59
N GLU A 855 -0.21 -3.02 0.80
CA GLU A 855 -0.54 -1.89 1.65
C GLU A 855 -0.36 -2.18 3.16
N TYR A 856 -0.30 -3.46 3.55
CA TYR A 856 -0.12 -3.91 4.92
C TYR A 856 1.37 -4.05 5.27
N LEU A 857 2.10 -2.95 5.18
CA LEU A 857 3.49 -2.87 5.61
C LEU A 857 3.60 -2.98 7.14
N TRP A 858 4.53 -3.80 7.62
CA TRP A 858 4.86 -3.89 9.04
C TRP A 858 6.13 -3.11 9.34
N ASN A 859 6.00 -2.09 10.18
CA ASN A 859 7.04 -1.16 10.62
C ASN A 859 7.66 -1.63 11.95
N SER A 860 8.25 -2.83 11.96
CA SER A 860 8.87 -3.40 13.17
C SER A 860 9.95 -2.49 13.74
N ALA A 861 9.94 -2.26 15.05
CA ALA A 861 11.00 -1.50 15.72
C ALA A 861 12.33 -2.25 15.79
N ASN A 862 12.34 -3.57 15.53
CA ASN A 862 13.56 -4.35 15.49
C ASN A 862 14.38 -4.00 14.23
N LEU A 863 15.60 -3.48 14.45
CA LEU A 863 16.48 -2.95 13.42
C LEU A 863 16.92 -3.99 12.38
N GLU A 864 17.06 -5.26 12.77
CA GLU A 864 17.39 -6.33 11.84
C GLU A 864 16.15 -6.83 11.10
N ALA A 865 14.99 -6.86 11.78
CA ALA A 865 13.74 -7.28 11.15
C ALA A 865 13.30 -6.30 10.05
N ILE A 866 13.45 -4.98 10.26
CA ILE A 866 13.11 -3.97 9.23
C ILE A 866 14.06 -4.04 8.02
N LYS A 867 15.34 -4.37 8.23
CA LYS A 867 16.29 -4.61 7.13
C LYS A 867 15.87 -5.82 6.28
N ALA A 868 15.44 -6.89 6.95
CA ALA A 868 14.94 -8.11 6.31
C ALA A 868 13.49 -7.98 5.80
N SER A 869 12.79 -6.89 6.12
CA SER A 869 11.38 -6.72 5.76
C SER A 869 11.21 -6.46 4.25
N PRO A 870 10.05 -6.85 3.68
CA PRO A 870 9.68 -6.67 2.28
C PRO A 870 9.35 -5.20 1.89
N TRP A 871 10.18 -4.26 2.35
CA TRP A 871 10.14 -2.85 1.97
C TRP A 871 11.08 -2.63 0.78
N ASN A 872 10.70 -1.72 -0.12
CA ASN A 872 11.50 -1.39 -1.31
C ASN A 872 12.93 -1.01 -0.91
N SER A 873 13.90 -1.71 -1.50
CA SER A 873 15.32 -1.59 -1.13
C SER A 873 15.86 -0.17 -1.34
N LYS A 874 15.35 0.55 -2.36
CA LYS A 874 15.70 1.95 -2.66
C LYS A 874 15.57 2.88 -1.45
N PHE A 875 14.56 2.66 -0.61
CA PHE A 875 14.22 3.57 0.50
C PHE A 875 14.74 3.10 1.86
N LYS A 876 15.10 1.81 1.95
CA LYS A 876 15.37 1.13 3.21
C LYS A 876 16.56 1.75 3.95
N ASP A 877 17.65 2.06 3.25
CA ASP A 877 18.85 2.66 3.85
C ASP A 877 18.56 4.03 4.45
N THR A 878 17.86 4.90 3.72
CA THR A 878 17.46 6.23 4.22
C THR A 878 16.61 6.10 5.49
N ILE A 879 15.67 5.16 5.51
CA ILE A 879 14.78 4.93 6.66
C ILE A 879 15.55 4.38 7.85
N VAL A 880 16.38 3.33 7.66
CA VAL A 880 17.19 2.74 8.73
C VAL A 880 18.18 3.75 9.30
N ASN A 881 18.81 4.56 8.45
CA ASN A 881 19.67 5.67 8.90
C ASN A 881 18.89 6.73 9.67
N GLN A 882 17.64 7.02 9.30
CA GLN A 882 16.80 7.96 10.05
C GLN A 882 16.37 7.39 11.41
N ILE A 883 16.14 6.08 11.52
CA ILE A 883 15.76 5.42 12.77
C ILE A 883 16.81 5.63 13.87
N SER A 884 18.11 5.63 13.53
CA SER A 884 19.18 5.86 14.52
C SER A 884 19.15 7.26 15.13
N TRP A 885 18.46 8.22 14.49
CA TRP A 885 18.23 9.57 15.03
C TRP A 885 16.96 9.68 15.88
N THR A 886 16.29 8.57 16.20
CA THR A 886 15.11 8.62 17.06
C THR A 886 15.48 9.11 18.45
N TYR A 887 14.82 10.19 18.90
CA TYR A 887 14.95 10.68 20.27
C TYR A 887 13.58 11.14 20.78
N GLU A 888 13.00 10.32 21.65
CA GLU A 888 11.72 10.64 22.30
C GLU A 888 11.87 11.63 23.45
N ALA A 889 10.84 12.44 23.63
CA ALA A 889 10.76 13.32 24.80
C ALA A 889 10.61 12.48 26.07
N PRO A 890 11.47 12.68 27.10
CA PRO A 890 11.36 11.95 28.34
C PRO A 890 10.01 12.22 29.01
N ARG A 891 9.41 11.16 29.56
CA ARG A 891 8.15 11.25 30.29
C ARG A 891 8.45 11.37 31.79
N VAL A 892 7.72 12.25 32.46
CA VAL A 892 7.84 12.55 33.89
C VAL A 892 6.46 12.75 34.51
N PRO A 893 6.29 12.71 35.85
CA PRO A 893 4.98 12.92 36.46
C PRO A 893 4.42 14.29 36.05
N GLY A 894 3.25 14.29 35.40
CA GLY A 894 2.65 15.51 34.86
C GLY A 894 3.13 15.90 33.46
N GLY A 895 3.95 15.09 32.77
CA GLY A 895 4.52 15.41 31.45
C GLY A 895 3.50 15.81 30.36
N TYR A 896 2.23 15.40 30.49
CA TYR A 896 1.15 15.86 29.60
C TYR A 896 1.01 17.40 29.58
N ILE A 897 1.34 18.08 30.69
CA ILE A 897 1.28 19.54 30.79
C ILE A 897 2.42 20.19 30.00
N ILE A 898 3.61 19.58 30.01
CA ILE A 898 4.78 20.06 29.28
C ILE A 898 4.45 20.01 27.79
N GLU A 899 4.01 18.84 27.32
CA GLU A 899 3.61 18.63 25.93
C GLU A 899 2.55 19.64 25.48
N ARG A 900 1.49 19.81 26.28
CA ARG A 900 0.41 20.74 25.97
C ARG A 900 0.87 22.19 25.93
N GLU A 901 1.64 22.65 26.92
CA GLU A 901 2.04 24.05 26.99
C GLU A 901 3.13 24.38 25.95
N LEU A 902 4.01 23.45 25.56
CA LEU A 902 4.89 23.64 24.39
C LEU A 902 4.09 23.83 23.11
N GLY A 903 3.04 23.03 22.90
CA GLY A 903 2.09 23.23 21.80
C GLY A 903 1.38 24.60 21.87
N ASN A 904 0.98 25.02 23.07
CA ASN A 904 0.37 26.34 23.28
C ASN A 904 1.33 27.48 22.96
N VAL A 905 2.63 27.36 23.26
CA VAL A 905 3.64 28.36 22.89
C VAL A 905 3.66 28.52 21.37
N LEU A 906 3.72 27.40 20.62
CA LEU A 906 3.68 27.44 19.17
C LEU A 906 2.40 28.13 18.65
N VAL A 907 1.23 27.73 19.17
CA VAL A 907 -0.06 28.32 18.80
C VAL A 907 -0.10 29.82 19.08
N GLN A 908 0.33 30.26 20.27
CA GLN A 908 0.32 31.67 20.66
C GLN A 908 1.24 32.52 19.77
N VAL A 909 2.46 32.05 19.51
CA VAL A 909 3.42 32.82 18.70
C VAL A 909 2.95 32.90 17.24
N VAL A 910 2.53 31.78 16.65
CA VAL A 910 2.19 31.73 15.22
C VAL A 910 0.80 32.32 14.92
N THR A 911 -0.21 32.00 15.73
CA THR A 911 -1.60 32.38 15.43
C THR A 911 -2.06 33.65 16.15
N GLN A 912 -1.43 34.01 17.27
CA GLN A 912 -1.81 35.16 18.11
C GLN A 912 -0.74 36.26 18.13
N ASN A 913 0.35 36.10 17.35
CA ASN A 913 1.46 37.04 17.27
C ASN A 913 2.07 37.38 18.65
N ALA A 914 2.08 36.40 19.56
CA ALA A 914 2.64 36.56 20.89
C ALA A 914 4.18 36.62 20.83
N ASN A 915 4.80 37.36 21.76
CA ASN A 915 6.24 37.32 21.93
C ASN A 915 6.68 35.95 22.45
N LEU A 916 7.65 35.32 21.79
CA LEU A 916 8.13 33.98 22.14
C LEU A 916 8.60 33.89 23.61
N ARG A 917 9.40 34.84 24.10
CA ARG A 917 9.89 34.80 25.49
C ARG A 917 8.75 34.91 26.49
N SER A 918 7.78 35.79 26.25
CA SER A 918 6.61 35.93 27.12
C SER A 918 5.72 34.69 27.13
N ALA A 919 5.55 34.04 25.98
CA ALA A 919 4.81 32.78 25.86
C ALA A 919 5.51 31.64 26.60
N VAL A 920 6.85 31.53 26.45
CA VAL A 920 7.69 30.55 27.14
C VAL A 920 7.67 30.75 28.67
N ASP A 921 7.85 31.97 29.17
CA ASP A 921 7.76 32.27 30.61
C ASP A 921 6.40 31.87 31.20
N SER A 922 5.31 32.19 30.47
CA SER A 922 3.95 31.83 30.87
C SER A 922 3.74 30.31 30.88
N ALA A 923 4.26 29.60 29.88
CA ALA A 923 4.21 28.15 29.80
C ALA A 923 5.00 27.50 30.95
N GLN A 924 6.24 27.93 31.18
CA GLN A 924 7.10 27.44 32.26
C GLN A 924 6.42 27.56 33.63
N LYS A 925 5.80 28.70 33.95
CA LYS A 925 5.07 28.90 35.21
C LYS A 925 3.92 27.92 35.38
N LYS A 926 3.13 27.68 34.33
CA LYS A 926 2.02 26.71 34.36
C LYS A 926 2.54 25.28 34.51
N ILE A 927 3.59 24.93 33.78
CA ILE A 927 4.21 23.61 33.84
C ILE A 927 4.76 23.35 35.24
N ASN A 928 5.58 24.25 35.78
CA ASN A 928 6.19 24.07 37.11
C ASN A 928 5.14 23.98 38.23
N ARG A 929 4.02 24.69 38.11
CA ARG A 929 2.89 24.56 39.05
C ARG A 929 2.27 23.17 39.03
N GLU A 930 2.06 22.62 37.84
CA GLU A 930 1.46 21.29 37.68
C GLU A 930 2.46 20.17 38.01
N LEU A 931 3.74 20.33 37.65
CA LEU A 931 4.81 19.42 38.06
C LEU A 931 4.91 19.34 39.58
N ALA A 932 4.92 20.47 40.30
CA ALA A 932 4.94 20.47 41.76
C ALA A 932 3.77 19.65 42.35
N ARG A 933 2.55 19.85 41.82
CA ARG A 933 1.35 19.10 42.22
C ARG A 933 1.49 17.60 41.95
N LYS A 934 2.01 17.22 40.79
CA LYS A 934 2.16 15.81 40.38
C LYS A 934 3.32 15.11 41.09
N LEU A 935 4.42 15.80 41.33
CA LEU A 935 5.52 15.27 42.12
C LEU A 935 5.09 15.03 43.58
N GLU A 936 4.23 15.88 44.15
CA GLU A 936 3.61 15.63 45.45
C GLU A 936 2.67 14.40 45.38
N GLU A 937 1.78 14.36 44.38
CA GLU A 937 0.81 13.26 44.17
C GLU A 937 1.48 11.89 44.09
N PHE A 938 2.67 11.80 43.46
CA PHE A 938 3.44 10.57 43.28
C PHE A 938 4.62 10.43 44.27
N GLY A 939 4.70 11.27 45.30
CA GLY A 939 5.64 11.11 46.41
C GLY A 939 7.12 11.36 46.07
N TYR A 940 7.41 12.17 45.05
CA TYR A 940 8.75 12.68 44.77
C TYR A 940 9.11 13.87 45.67
N VAL A 941 8.10 14.64 46.08
CA VAL A 941 8.23 15.75 47.05
C VAL A 941 7.15 15.65 48.13
N ASP A 942 7.41 16.22 49.30
CA ASP A 942 6.41 16.35 50.37
C ASP A 942 5.50 17.58 50.17
N LYS A 943 4.50 17.75 51.04
CA LYS A 943 3.56 18.90 51.04
C LYS A 943 4.23 20.26 51.20
N ASN A 944 5.46 20.28 51.72
CA ASN A 944 6.25 21.49 51.93
C ASN A 944 7.23 21.74 50.75
N GLY A 945 7.23 20.87 49.73
CA GLY A 945 8.12 20.94 48.58
C GLY A 945 9.51 20.34 48.82
N ASN A 946 9.75 19.66 49.95
CA ASN A 946 11.01 18.99 50.21
C ASN A 946 11.11 17.70 49.38
N LYS A 947 12.26 17.47 48.78
CA LYS A 947 12.52 16.29 47.96
C LYS A 947 12.55 15.01 48.81
N ILE A 948 11.77 14.01 48.41
CA ILE A 948 11.70 12.68 49.03
C ILE A 948 12.57 11.68 48.25
N LYS A 949 12.49 11.70 46.91
CA LYS A 949 13.33 10.88 46.03
C LYS A 949 13.73 11.62 44.75
N ASP A 950 14.81 11.18 44.11
CA ASP A 950 15.26 11.71 42.83
C ASP A 950 14.29 11.36 41.70
N LEU A 951 13.99 12.34 40.85
CA LEU A 951 13.27 12.13 39.60
C LEU A 951 14.29 11.81 38.50
N ILE A 952 14.17 10.64 37.88
CA ILE A 952 15.03 10.26 36.76
C ILE A 952 14.43 10.81 35.46
N VAL A 953 15.23 11.56 34.71
CA VAL A 953 14.89 12.01 33.36
C VAL A 953 15.76 11.25 32.37
N PRO A 954 15.21 10.29 31.59
CA PRO A 954 15.99 9.48 30.68
C PRO A 954 16.51 10.27 29.47
N ASP A 955 17.72 9.94 29.03
CA ASP A 955 18.27 10.33 27.73
C ASP A 955 18.88 9.11 27.01
N VAL A 956 19.33 9.34 25.76
CA VAL A 956 19.90 8.29 24.90
C VAL A 956 21.14 7.67 25.54
N GLN A 957 22.03 8.50 26.11
CA GLN A 957 23.28 8.03 26.72
C GLN A 957 23.02 7.09 27.90
N MET A 958 22.07 7.45 28.78
CA MET A 958 21.69 6.61 29.92
C MET A 958 21.16 5.25 29.46
N VAL A 959 20.34 5.21 28.42
CA VAL A 959 19.82 3.94 27.87
C VAL A 959 20.96 3.12 27.26
N GLU A 960 21.86 3.74 26.50
CA GLU A 960 23.03 3.05 25.94
C GLU A 960 23.93 2.43 27.02
N GLU A 961 24.16 3.16 28.11
CA GLU A 961 24.91 2.65 29.27
C GLU A 961 24.21 1.46 29.93
N TRP A 962 22.87 1.42 29.95
CA TRP A 962 22.12 0.27 30.47
C TRP A 962 22.18 -0.95 29.54
N LEU A 963 22.45 -0.76 28.25
CA LEU A 963 22.57 -1.83 27.26
C LEU A 963 24.00 -2.36 27.08
N LYS A 964 25.02 -1.63 27.56
CA LYS A 964 26.41 -2.14 27.67
C LYS A 964 26.49 -3.19 28.77
#